data_AF-A0A810MUQ9-F1
#
_entry.id   AF-A0A810MUQ9-F1
#
_cell.length_a   1.000
_cell.length_b   1.000
_cell.length_c   1.000
_cell.angle_alpha   90.00
_cell.angle_beta   90.00
_cell.angle_gamma   90.00
#
_symmetry.space_group_name_H-M   'P 1'
#
loop_
_entity.id
_entity.type
_entity.pdbx_description
1 polymer ?
#
loop_
_entity_poly.entity_id
_entity_poly.type
_entity_poly.pdbx_seq_one_letter_code
_entity_poly.pdbx_strand_id
1 'polypeptide(L)'
;MVTTGGGDTGTGTAAPADGRGWRDRIRPRWSRPRGGLVTVGTVVALVAAMGLTVLGLGSADNAVASYDASSWLWSSTRGEAARVNGVTGRVDTRVGVPQARSHPMQVVQTDRFLLLRDLDTGQVSSLDLATLQITATTPTTAGIGVSVALHGDAAFVVDAVQGLVRQIDPRTLVPIGEPVRYPPGITGGAFDGDGRLWIAVPSEGTVSAVTAAPLPSAAPTAATAGGGVSPEQIRTVAVAEPSHDLTISALDDGVAVLDRTANTLTTVRGDDQKVVTLTTGGPGALPTHTTGDRVPVTVAEDRRIYVVEEGGVRQFTVPGQGVRLRPAVSFADRFYCADDDTGTVYAFDLAGQLVDQIEVKGANGPLDLEVREGRLFINAPNSSTARVVDDKHVVRVVDKYANDILGGDPPPDPPAPPPPTKPVVNKPSAPRSVTATAGDSQARVTWQAAAANGATITRYVVEGDGRTFEVGANQRSFEVTGLTNGQTYRFSVHAVNAQGPGPARTSNPVVPTSEVPDAPAEVTAEERADGTVVVRWPASDGQGHRIARYAVTAVSAEATAPAGDARNTELVIPAGELEYGTQYAFTVSAVSANGAASVASPVSNTVVPYAAPGRPRSLAASTVADRPGTVQVVWAAAVANGRPISHYVVEAGGRRTEVTDTRARLEGLGDGQNVTVRVRAVNAAGEGPEATDTARTVAPPQVTITGSAATATTVTVTFTTDAGGGRATCSLAIAGATTATGGCTSLTVRGVRPGTTHRFTVTAENAAGAGTATGSRATEILYGTATCRNGDSGAEATYCDRDHAGRNGNEVFEVPRQDNDRQAGWARPGTRLASYCKVRGEEVYAYIYNDNKRSTWWIQVDYQGRNYIPWVWINLDGGDDVNVLPNC
;
A
#
# COMPACT_ATOMS: atom_id res chain seq x y z
N MET A 1 -6.20 -50.92 52.01
CA MET A 1 -7.22 -51.80 51.38
C MET A 1 -6.87 -51.86 49.89
N VAL A 2 -6.17 -52.89 49.41
CA VAL A 2 -6.70 -54.21 49.00
C VAL A 2 -7.68 -53.97 47.82
N THR A 3 -7.43 -54.33 46.55
CA THR A 3 -6.61 -55.41 45.96
C THR A 3 -6.63 -55.37 44.41
N THR A 4 -5.48 -55.65 43.79
CA THR A 4 -5.17 -56.58 42.64
C THR A 4 -5.89 -56.47 41.29
N GLY A 5 -5.29 -56.81 40.12
CA GLY A 5 -4.04 -57.50 39.73
C GLY A 5 -3.84 -57.34 38.20
N GLY A 6 -2.64 -57.40 37.59
CA GLY A 6 -1.75 -58.56 37.39
C GLY A 6 -2.29 -59.47 36.26
N GLY A 7 -1.61 -59.90 35.20
CA GLY A 7 -0.22 -59.86 34.72
C GLY A 7 -0.04 -60.92 33.60
N ASP A 8 1.10 -60.88 32.91
CA ASP A 8 1.84 -61.98 32.24
C ASP A 8 1.46 -62.52 30.84
N THR A 9 2.33 -62.36 29.80
CA THR A 9 3.44 -63.23 29.24
C THR A 9 2.92 -64.38 28.34
N GLY A 10 3.51 -64.86 27.24
CA GLY A 10 4.80 -64.69 26.55
C GLY A 10 4.91 -65.68 25.34
N THR A 11 5.58 -65.27 24.26
CA THR A 11 6.68 -65.96 23.52
C THR A 11 6.57 -67.38 22.92
N GLY A 12 7.08 -67.54 21.67
CA GLY A 12 7.71 -68.76 21.09
C GLY A 12 7.16 -69.17 19.70
N THR A 13 7.79 -68.88 18.55
CA THR A 13 8.97 -69.45 17.84
C THR A 13 8.74 -70.68 16.94
N ALA A 14 9.25 -70.53 15.69
CA ALA A 14 9.90 -71.52 14.80
C ALA A 14 9.14 -72.20 13.63
N ALA A 15 9.85 -72.25 12.49
CA ALA A 15 9.51 -72.60 11.08
C ALA A 15 9.70 -74.12 10.77
N PRO A 16 10.01 -74.65 9.54
CA PRO A 16 9.97 -74.15 8.13
C PRO A 16 9.48 -75.22 7.09
N ALA A 17 9.80 -74.98 5.80
CA ALA A 17 10.01 -75.89 4.65
C ALA A 17 8.90 -75.90 3.57
N ASP A 18 9.12 -76.04 2.26
CA ASP A 18 10.22 -75.94 1.28
C ASP A 18 9.56 -76.34 -0.07
N GLY A 19 9.94 -75.81 -1.24
CA GLY A 19 9.32 -76.30 -2.49
C GLY A 19 9.45 -75.45 -3.75
N ARG A 20 10.54 -75.68 -4.49
CA ARG A 20 10.91 -75.08 -5.79
C ARG A 20 9.98 -75.51 -6.95
N GLY A 21 9.86 -74.64 -7.96
CA GLY A 21 9.40 -74.99 -9.31
C GLY A 21 9.63 -73.86 -10.32
N TRP A 22 10.56 -74.08 -11.24
CA TRP A 22 11.15 -73.13 -12.20
C TRP A 22 10.43 -73.04 -13.57
N ARG A 23 10.86 -72.04 -14.37
CA ARG A 23 10.80 -71.88 -15.86
C ARG A 23 9.57 -71.16 -16.42
N ASP A 24 9.62 -70.36 -17.47
CA ASP A 24 10.70 -69.77 -18.29
C ASP A 24 10.11 -68.55 -19.04
N ARG A 25 11.00 -67.68 -19.54
CA ARG A 25 10.71 -66.47 -20.33
C ARG A 25 9.95 -66.77 -21.62
N ILE A 26 9.19 -65.78 -22.13
CA ILE A 26 9.26 -65.21 -23.50
C ILE A 26 8.13 -64.16 -23.70
N ARG A 27 8.51 -62.92 -24.09
CA ARG A 27 7.65 -61.84 -24.67
C ARG A 27 7.33 -62.20 -26.15
N PRO A 28 6.34 -61.65 -26.90
CA PRO A 28 5.90 -60.23 -26.88
C PRO A 28 4.46 -59.87 -27.39
N ARG A 29 4.17 -58.55 -27.35
CA ARG A 29 3.35 -57.71 -28.26
C ARG A 29 1.79 -57.71 -28.21
N TRP A 30 1.30 -56.52 -27.81
CA TRP A 30 0.21 -55.69 -28.36
C TRP A 30 -1.23 -56.23 -28.46
N SER A 31 -2.14 -55.70 -27.65
CA SER A 31 -3.17 -54.69 -28.03
C SER A 31 -4.23 -54.52 -26.92
N ARG A 32 -4.71 -53.28 -26.75
CA ARG A 32 -5.85 -52.84 -25.90
C ARG A 32 -7.19 -53.36 -26.52
N PRO A 33 -8.36 -53.44 -25.81
CA PRO A 33 -8.89 -52.38 -24.94
C PRO A 33 -9.82 -52.75 -23.73
N ARG A 34 -9.97 -51.72 -22.86
CA ARG A 34 -11.09 -51.22 -22.01
C ARG A 34 -12.26 -52.11 -21.51
N GLY A 35 -12.59 -51.85 -20.24
CA GLY A 35 -13.90 -51.98 -19.55
C GLY A 35 -13.67 -52.52 -18.13
N GLY A 36 -14.08 -51.94 -16.99
CA GLY A 36 -14.97 -50.84 -16.63
C GLY A 36 -15.71 -51.28 -15.35
N LEU A 37 -15.29 -50.81 -14.15
CA LEU A 37 -16.01 -50.97 -12.87
C LEU A 37 -15.26 -50.27 -11.71
N VAL A 38 -15.44 -48.96 -11.53
CA VAL A 38 -15.31 -48.26 -10.23
C VAL A 38 -16.20 -47.01 -10.26
N THR A 39 -17.50 -47.17 -10.00
CA THR A 39 -18.44 -46.04 -9.75
C THR A 39 -19.69 -46.54 -9.03
N VAL A 40 -19.53 -47.06 -7.81
CA VAL A 40 -20.69 -47.34 -6.93
C VAL A 40 -20.45 -46.90 -5.48
N GLY A 41 -19.20 -46.80 -5.00
CA GLY A 41 -18.93 -46.40 -3.61
C GLY A 41 -19.20 -44.92 -3.28
N THR A 42 -18.98 -44.00 -4.21
CA THR A 42 -19.05 -42.54 -3.94
C THR A 42 -20.48 -41.96 -4.01
N VAL A 43 -21.40 -42.64 -4.68
CA VAL A 43 -22.77 -42.13 -4.87
C VAL A 43 -23.66 -42.42 -3.64
N VAL A 44 -23.39 -43.50 -2.90
CA VAL A 44 -24.17 -43.86 -1.70
C VAL A 44 -23.87 -42.91 -0.53
N ALA A 45 -22.65 -42.38 -0.41
CA ALA A 45 -22.30 -41.39 0.61
C ALA A 45 -22.94 -40.00 0.35
N LEU A 46 -23.08 -39.60 -0.93
CA LEU A 46 -23.72 -38.34 -1.31
C LEU A 46 -25.26 -38.37 -1.14
N VAL A 47 -25.89 -39.52 -1.33
CA VAL A 47 -27.35 -39.67 -1.11
C VAL A 47 -27.69 -39.72 0.39
N ALA A 48 -26.82 -40.27 1.24
CA ALA A 48 -27.00 -40.21 2.70
C ALA A 48 -26.84 -38.79 3.26
N ALA A 49 -25.91 -37.99 2.71
CA ALA A 49 -25.72 -36.58 3.08
C ALA A 49 -26.87 -35.67 2.61
N MET A 50 -27.47 -35.93 1.44
CA MET A 50 -28.68 -35.20 0.98
C MET A 50 -29.97 -35.67 1.67
N GLY A 51 -30.02 -36.87 2.24
CA GLY A 51 -31.20 -37.36 2.97
C GLY A 51 -31.44 -36.67 4.32
N LEU A 52 -30.38 -36.14 4.95
CA LEU A 52 -30.45 -35.46 6.24
C LEU A 52 -30.87 -33.99 6.15
N THR A 53 -30.80 -33.37 4.98
CA THR A 53 -31.23 -31.97 4.77
C THR A 53 -32.72 -31.83 4.44
N VAL A 54 -33.44 -32.92 4.16
CA VAL A 54 -34.87 -32.90 3.81
C VAL A 54 -35.80 -33.13 5.01
N LEU A 55 -35.28 -33.52 6.19
CA LEU A 55 -36.11 -33.86 7.37
C LEU A 55 -35.95 -32.96 8.60
N GLY A 56 -35.30 -31.78 8.49
CA GLY A 56 -35.45 -30.71 9.50
C GLY A 56 -35.14 -31.11 10.95
N LEU A 57 -34.14 -31.97 11.16
CA LEU A 57 -33.69 -32.39 12.49
C LEU A 57 -32.16 -32.28 12.57
N GLY A 58 -31.67 -31.34 13.40
CA GLY A 58 -30.27 -31.29 13.84
C GLY A 58 -29.42 -30.14 13.28
N SER A 59 -29.78 -28.90 13.59
CA SER A 59 -28.87 -27.75 13.52
C SER A 59 -27.98 -27.71 14.77
N ALA A 60 -26.83 -28.37 14.73
CA ALA A 60 -25.61 -28.10 15.51
C ALA A 60 -24.62 -29.23 15.21
N ASP A 61 -23.34 -28.90 15.17
CA ASP A 61 -22.22 -29.85 15.19
C ASP A 61 -21.96 -30.67 13.92
N ASN A 62 -21.87 -30.00 12.77
CA ASN A 62 -21.02 -30.45 11.67
C ASN A 62 -20.39 -29.24 10.96
N ALA A 63 -19.63 -28.43 11.71
CA ALA A 63 -18.52 -27.74 11.09
C ALA A 63 -17.54 -28.83 10.66
N VAL A 64 -17.40 -29.05 9.35
CA VAL A 64 -16.26 -29.78 8.82
C VAL A 64 -15.04 -29.00 9.32
N ALA A 65 -14.38 -29.53 10.35
CA ALA A 65 -13.05 -29.12 10.76
C ALA A 65 -12.14 -29.42 9.57
N SER A 66 -12.02 -28.44 8.67
CA SER A 66 -11.01 -28.46 7.62
C SER A 66 -9.68 -28.33 8.34
N TYR A 67 -8.96 -29.45 8.43
CA TYR A 67 -7.60 -29.62 8.97
C TYR A 67 -6.51 -28.81 8.24
N ASP A 68 -6.88 -27.74 7.54
CA ASP A 68 -5.97 -26.89 6.81
C ASP A 68 -5.67 -25.65 7.65
N ALA A 69 -4.44 -25.57 8.16
CA ALA A 69 -4.00 -24.43 8.95
C ALA A 69 -4.27 -23.12 8.19
N SER A 70 -5.19 -22.27 8.64
CA SER A 70 -5.67 -21.09 7.91
C SER A 70 -5.65 -19.82 8.77
N SER A 71 -5.34 -18.68 8.14
CA SER A 71 -5.34 -17.37 8.79
C SER A 71 -6.04 -16.32 7.91
N TRP A 72 -6.78 -15.44 8.56
CA TRP A 72 -7.37 -14.24 7.97
C TRP A 72 -6.36 -13.11 7.97
N LEU A 73 -5.99 -12.65 6.77
CA LEU A 73 -5.03 -11.56 6.58
C LEU A 73 -5.74 -10.30 6.11
N TRP A 74 -5.42 -9.16 6.75
CA TRP A 74 -5.98 -7.86 6.36
C TRP A 74 -5.29 -7.28 5.12
N SER A 75 -6.08 -6.62 4.26
CA SER A 75 -5.61 -5.77 3.18
C SER A 75 -6.22 -4.38 3.34
N SER A 76 -5.42 -3.43 3.82
CA SER A 76 -5.84 -2.03 3.96
C SER A 76 -6.13 -1.41 2.61
N THR A 77 -5.38 -1.75 1.55
CA THR A 77 -5.63 -1.17 0.21
C THR A 77 -6.96 -1.56 -0.41
N ARG A 78 -7.48 -2.77 -0.11
CA ARG A 78 -8.81 -3.20 -0.59
C ARG A 78 -9.92 -3.00 0.44
N GLY A 79 -9.59 -2.85 1.72
CA GLY A 79 -10.57 -2.90 2.81
C GLY A 79 -11.19 -4.30 2.92
N GLU A 80 -10.36 -5.34 2.79
CA GLU A 80 -10.79 -6.74 2.73
C GLU A 80 -9.96 -7.61 3.69
N ALA A 81 -10.60 -8.57 4.34
CA ALA A 81 -9.94 -9.69 5.02
C ALA A 81 -9.93 -10.91 4.08
N ALA A 82 -8.76 -11.49 3.84
CA ALA A 82 -8.57 -12.66 2.98
C ALA A 82 -8.24 -13.89 3.84
N ARG A 83 -9.02 -14.96 3.73
CA ARG A 83 -8.71 -16.24 4.36
C ARG A 83 -7.69 -16.98 3.52
N VAL A 84 -6.52 -17.22 4.08
CA VAL A 84 -5.39 -17.88 3.42
C VAL A 84 -5.24 -19.30 3.94
N ASN A 85 -5.27 -20.26 3.02
CA ASN A 85 -4.91 -21.64 3.30
C ASN A 85 -3.40 -21.74 3.46
N GLY A 86 -2.91 -22.06 4.65
CA GLY A 86 -1.49 -22.12 4.91
C GLY A 86 -0.78 -23.27 4.17
N VAL A 87 -1.51 -24.32 3.74
CA VAL A 87 -0.90 -25.50 3.10
C VAL A 87 -0.58 -25.18 1.65
N THR A 88 -1.52 -24.52 0.98
CA THR A 88 -1.41 -24.19 -0.45
C THR A 88 -0.87 -22.78 -0.69
N GLY A 89 -0.95 -21.89 0.31
CA GLY A 89 -0.67 -20.46 0.15
C GLY A 89 -1.71 -19.72 -0.68
N ARG A 90 -2.89 -20.33 -0.91
CA ARG A 90 -3.96 -19.74 -1.72
C ARG A 90 -4.99 -19.04 -0.85
N VAL A 91 -5.65 -18.04 -1.43
CA VAL A 91 -6.79 -17.38 -0.82
C VAL A 91 -8.04 -18.21 -1.09
N ASP A 92 -8.68 -18.73 -0.04
CA ASP A 92 -9.90 -19.53 -0.15
C ASP A 92 -11.14 -18.64 -0.31
N THR A 93 -11.17 -17.53 0.45
CA THR A 93 -12.29 -16.59 0.43
C THR A 93 -11.85 -15.19 0.89
N ARG A 94 -12.69 -14.19 0.63
CA ARG A 94 -12.49 -12.79 1.01
C ARG A 94 -13.78 -12.20 1.52
N VAL A 95 -13.63 -11.27 2.46
CA VAL A 95 -14.74 -10.48 2.98
C VAL A 95 -14.36 -9.02 2.95
N GLY A 96 -15.15 -8.23 2.24
CA GLY A 96 -15.03 -6.77 2.28
C GLY A 96 -15.54 -6.25 3.62
N VAL A 97 -14.77 -5.37 4.24
CA VAL A 97 -15.18 -4.62 5.43
C VAL A 97 -15.60 -3.23 4.95
N PRO A 98 -16.90 -2.88 5.05
CA PRO A 98 -17.40 -1.62 4.55
C PRO A 98 -16.62 -0.43 5.11
N GLN A 99 -16.27 0.53 4.25
CA GLN A 99 -15.61 1.79 4.62
C GLN A 99 -14.23 1.66 5.29
N ALA A 100 -13.66 0.46 5.42
CA ALA A 100 -12.36 0.25 6.07
C ALA A 100 -11.16 0.33 5.11
N ARG A 101 -11.34 0.86 3.90
CA ARG A 101 -10.21 1.04 2.97
C ARG A 101 -9.23 2.04 3.55
N SER A 102 -7.95 1.70 3.50
CA SER A 102 -6.82 2.41 4.09
C SER A 102 -6.81 2.43 5.62
N HIS A 103 -7.80 1.83 6.30
CA HIS A 103 -7.82 1.77 7.76
C HIS A 103 -6.85 0.69 8.26
N PRO A 104 -6.11 0.97 9.34
CA PRO A 104 -5.44 -0.07 10.10
C PRO A 104 -6.48 -0.91 10.86
N MET A 105 -6.33 -2.23 10.81
CA MET A 105 -7.22 -3.16 11.50
C MET A 105 -6.41 -4.04 12.44
N GLN A 106 -6.92 -4.27 13.64
CA GLN A 106 -6.51 -5.40 14.46
C GLN A 106 -7.40 -6.59 14.06
N VAL A 107 -6.75 -7.64 13.56
CA VAL A 107 -7.39 -8.92 13.25
C VAL A 107 -7.10 -9.86 14.41
N VAL A 108 -8.16 -10.37 15.06
CA VAL A 108 -8.03 -11.35 16.14
C VAL A 108 -8.90 -12.55 15.81
N GLN A 109 -8.32 -13.74 15.83
CA GLN A 109 -8.96 -14.92 15.25
C GLN A 109 -8.70 -16.20 16.06
N THR A 110 -9.71 -17.05 16.10
CA THR A 110 -9.65 -18.46 16.50
C THR A 110 -10.27 -19.31 15.41
N ASP A 111 -10.29 -20.63 15.61
CA ASP A 111 -10.88 -21.59 14.68
C ASP A 111 -12.40 -21.37 14.54
N ARG A 112 -13.01 -20.64 15.50
CA ARG A 112 -14.45 -20.41 15.61
C ARG A 112 -14.87 -18.97 15.40
N PHE A 113 -14.00 -18.00 15.70
CA PHE A 113 -14.36 -16.58 15.70
C PHE A 113 -13.34 -15.74 14.95
N LEU A 114 -13.83 -14.71 14.26
CA LEU A 114 -13.01 -13.65 13.70
C LEU A 114 -13.55 -12.30 14.18
N LEU A 115 -12.73 -11.60 14.95
CA LEU A 115 -13.00 -10.25 15.41
C LEU A 115 -12.11 -9.28 14.66
N LEU A 116 -12.74 -8.25 14.08
CA LEU A 116 -12.07 -7.19 13.35
C LEU A 116 -12.28 -5.89 14.10
N ARG A 117 -11.22 -5.30 14.64
CA ARG A 117 -11.27 -3.96 15.23
C ARG A 117 -10.65 -2.95 14.28
N ASP A 118 -11.44 -1.97 13.89
CA ASP A 118 -10.98 -0.79 13.15
C ASP A 118 -10.33 0.19 14.12
N LEU A 119 -9.05 0.48 13.92
CA LEU A 119 -8.29 1.37 14.79
C LEU A 119 -8.65 2.83 14.54
N ASP A 120 -9.10 3.19 13.35
CA ASP A 120 -9.44 4.57 13.01
C ASP A 120 -10.83 4.96 13.54
N THR A 121 -11.77 4.01 13.56
CA THR A 121 -13.16 4.25 14.03
C THR A 121 -13.44 3.71 15.43
N GLY A 122 -12.62 2.77 15.92
CA GLY A 122 -12.86 2.04 17.16
C GLY A 122 -13.95 0.97 17.05
N GLN A 123 -14.52 0.73 15.88
CA GLN A 123 -15.57 -0.28 15.71
C GLN A 123 -14.97 -1.70 15.81
N VAL A 124 -15.54 -2.53 16.69
CA VAL A 124 -15.26 -3.97 16.75
C VAL A 124 -16.40 -4.69 16.04
N SER A 125 -16.07 -5.58 15.11
CA SER A 125 -17.02 -6.38 14.34
C SER A 125 -16.74 -7.87 14.52
N SER A 126 -17.79 -8.65 14.73
CA SER A 126 -17.72 -10.12 14.74
C SER A 126 -18.20 -10.65 13.39
N LEU A 127 -17.44 -11.59 12.83
CA LEU A 127 -17.77 -12.24 11.57
C LEU A 127 -18.16 -13.70 11.81
N ASP A 128 -19.29 -14.11 11.23
CA ASP A 128 -19.65 -15.51 11.15
C ASP A 128 -18.86 -16.19 10.00
N LEU A 129 -18.06 -17.18 10.36
CA LEU A 129 -17.16 -17.86 9.43
C LEU A 129 -17.86 -18.76 8.40
N ALA A 130 -19.14 -19.11 8.62
CA ALA A 130 -19.92 -19.93 7.71
C ALA A 130 -20.64 -19.09 6.64
N THR A 131 -21.17 -17.93 7.04
CA THR A 131 -21.93 -17.02 6.16
C THR A 131 -21.08 -15.87 5.61
N LEU A 132 -19.93 -15.61 6.23
CA LEU A 132 -19.03 -14.49 5.92
C LEU A 132 -19.71 -13.12 6.04
N GLN A 133 -20.70 -13.02 6.92
CA GLN A 133 -21.41 -11.78 7.24
C GLN A 133 -21.03 -11.28 8.63
N ILE A 134 -21.02 -9.95 8.78
CA ILE A 134 -20.88 -9.32 10.09
C ILE A 134 -22.16 -9.60 10.88
N THR A 135 -22.03 -10.29 12.01
CA THR A 135 -23.16 -10.69 12.86
C THR A 135 -23.43 -9.69 13.98
N ALA A 136 -22.38 -9.03 14.46
CA ALA A 136 -22.46 -8.06 15.54
C ALA A 136 -21.40 -6.99 15.36
N THR A 137 -21.71 -5.77 15.82
CA THR A 137 -20.73 -4.69 15.95
C THR A 137 -20.91 -3.99 17.29
N THR A 138 -19.82 -3.54 17.88
CA THR A 138 -19.84 -2.72 19.10
C THR A 138 -18.80 -1.60 18.98
N PRO A 139 -19.14 -0.34 19.31
CA PRO A 139 -18.18 0.74 19.29
C PRO A 139 -17.23 0.65 20.49
N THR A 140 -15.96 0.91 20.25
CA THR A 140 -14.95 1.21 21.27
C THR A 140 -14.29 2.53 20.95
N THR A 141 -13.42 3.03 21.83
CA THR A 141 -12.65 4.23 21.51
C THR A 141 -11.70 3.96 20.35
N ALA A 142 -11.58 4.92 19.43
CA ALA A 142 -10.61 4.85 18.34
C ALA A 142 -9.16 4.96 18.86
N GLY A 143 -8.20 4.57 18.02
CA GLY A 143 -6.77 4.59 18.31
C GLY A 143 -6.24 3.28 18.89
N ILE A 144 -5.00 3.34 19.37
CA ILE A 144 -4.23 2.17 19.87
C ILE A 144 -4.41 1.88 21.36
N GLY A 145 -5.08 2.76 22.11
CA GLY A 145 -5.31 2.58 23.55
C GLY A 145 -6.35 1.51 23.90
N VAL A 146 -7.10 1.03 22.93
CA VAL A 146 -8.01 -0.11 23.10
C VAL A 146 -7.53 -1.28 22.24
N SER A 147 -7.51 -2.49 22.79
CA SER A 147 -7.19 -3.72 22.07
C SER A 147 -8.24 -4.80 22.33
N VAL A 148 -8.37 -5.73 21.39
CA VAL A 148 -9.16 -6.96 21.56
C VAL A 148 -8.22 -8.14 21.74
N ALA A 149 -8.50 -8.98 22.72
CA ALA A 149 -7.82 -10.26 22.94
C ALA A 149 -8.84 -11.39 22.79
N LEU A 150 -8.45 -12.50 22.17
CA LEU A 150 -9.32 -13.66 21.91
C LEU A 150 -8.52 -14.95 22.11
N HIS A 151 -9.10 -15.91 22.84
CA HIS A 151 -8.55 -17.25 23.02
C HIS A 151 -9.69 -18.25 23.21
N GLY A 152 -9.74 -19.31 22.40
CA GLY A 152 -10.87 -20.24 22.40
C GLY A 152 -12.20 -19.52 22.19
N ASP A 153 -13.06 -19.58 23.21
CA ASP A 153 -14.35 -18.89 23.25
C ASP A 153 -14.33 -17.59 24.09
N ALA A 154 -13.20 -17.24 24.71
CA ALA A 154 -13.06 -16.04 25.54
C ALA A 154 -12.57 -14.84 24.71
N ALA A 155 -13.27 -13.71 24.84
CA ALA A 155 -12.88 -12.45 24.21
C ALA A 155 -12.92 -11.29 25.21
N PHE A 156 -11.94 -10.40 25.15
CA PHE A 156 -11.85 -9.22 25.99
C PHE A 156 -11.56 -7.97 25.17
N VAL A 157 -12.19 -6.87 25.56
CA VAL A 157 -11.80 -5.50 25.18
C VAL A 157 -11.00 -4.92 26.32
N VAL A 158 -9.75 -4.57 26.06
CA VAL A 158 -8.81 -3.96 27.02
C VAL A 158 -8.64 -2.50 26.66
N ASP A 159 -9.16 -1.59 27.49
CA ASP A 159 -8.91 -0.15 27.42
C ASP A 159 -7.74 0.19 28.35
N ALA A 160 -6.57 0.35 27.75
CA ALA A 160 -5.32 0.66 28.43
C ALA A 160 -5.36 2.02 29.14
N VAL A 161 -6.04 2.99 28.54
CA VAL A 161 -6.10 4.37 29.04
C VAL A 161 -6.98 4.47 30.26
N GLN A 162 -8.12 3.78 30.27
CA GLN A 162 -9.07 3.77 31.39
C GLN A 162 -8.76 2.70 32.44
N GLY A 163 -7.85 1.75 32.15
CA GLY A 163 -7.58 0.62 33.04
C GLY A 163 -8.73 -0.40 33.07
N LEU A 164 -9.47 -0.56 31.97
CA LEU A 164 -10.68 -1.38 31.94
C LEU A 164 -10.46 -2.65 31.12
N VAL A 165 -10.69 -3.81 31.73
CA VAL A 165 -10.63 -5.12 31.07
C VAL A 165 -12.02 -5.75 31.08
N ARG A 166 -12.69 -5.71 29.92
CA ARG A 166 -14.09 -6.12 29.78
C ARG A 166 -14.24 -7.36 28.92
N GLN A 167 -14.77 -8.43 29.50
CA GLN A 167 -15.13 -9.61 28.73
C GLN A 167 -16.35 -9.33 27.84
N ILE A 168 -16.32 -9.85 26.62
CA ILE A 168 -17.42 -9.80 25.66
C ILE A 168 -17.70 -11.20 25.13
N ASP A 169 -18.95 -11.48 24.77
CA ASP A 169 -19.28 -12.67 23.99
C ASP A 169 -18.79 -12.46 22.54
N PRO A 170 -17.87 -13.28 22.00
CA PRO A 170 -17.34 -13.08 20.65
C PRO A 170 -18.41 -13.21 19.55
N ARG A 171 -19.57 -13.81 19.83
CA ARG A 171 -20.68 -13.99 18.88
C ARG A 171 -21.54 -12.74 18.74
N THR A 172 -21.83 -12.09 19.87
CA THR A 172 -22.80 -10.98 19.96
C THR A 172 -22.17 -9.64 20.31
N LEU A 173 -20.91 -9.66 20.75
CA LEU A 173 -20.15 -8.52 21.29
C LEU A 173 -20.81 -7.86 22.52
N VAL A 174 -21.74 -8.56 23.17
CA VAL A 174 -22.38 -8.09 24.40
C VAL A 174 -21.43 -8.32 25.58
N PRO A 175 -21.25 -7.34 26.47
CA PRO A 175 -20.45 -7.51 27.70
C PRO A 175 -20.93 -8.65 28.59
N ILE A 176 -19.98 -9.34 29.23
CA ILE A 176 -20.23 -10.42 30.18
C ILE A 176 -19.72 -9.99 31.56
N GLY A 177 -20.63 -9.99 32.54
CA GLY A 177 -20.32 -9.64 33.93
C GLY A 177 -19.80 -8.22 34.12
N GLU A 178 -19.25 -7.96 35.30
CA GLU A 178 -18.54 -6.72 35.59
C GLU A 178 -17.10 -6.78 35.07
N PRO A 179 -16.55 -5.68 34.52
CA PRO A 179 -15.18 -5.63 34.05
C PRO A 179 -14.17 -5.60 35.21
N VAL A 180 -12.98 -6.15 34.98
CA VAL A 180 -11.84 -6.00 35.90
C VAL A 180 -11.25 -4.60 35.71
N ARG A 181 -10.99 -3.89 36.82
CA ARG A 181 -10.51 -2.51 36.82
C ARG A 181 -9.11 -2.43 37.44
N TYR A 182 -8.25 -1.69 36.77
CA TYR A 182 -6.90 -1.35 37.19
C TYR A 182 -6.74 0.17 37.24
N PRO A 183 -5.67 0.69 37.86
CA PRO A 183 -5.28 2.08 37.65
C PRO A 183 -5.14 2.41 36.14
N PRO A 184 -5.46 3.63 35.71
CA PRO A 184 -5.25 4.09 34.34
C PRO A 184 -3.82 3.87 33.84
N GLY A 185 -3.65 3.48 32.57
CA GLY A 185 -2.34 3.25 31.95
C GLY A 185 -1.81 1.82 32.08
N ILE A 186 -2.68 0.82 32.00
CA ILE A 186 -2.27 -0.59 31.85
C ILE A 186 -1.73 -0.88 30.45
N THR A 187 -1.04 -1.99 30.25
CA THR A 187 -0.72 -2.46 28.91
C THR A 187 -1.95 -3.07 28.22
N GLY A 188 -1.83 -3.35 26.92
CA GLY A 188 -2.73 -4.34 26.28
C GLY A 188 -2.65 -5.70 26.96
N GLY A 189 -3.53 -6.63 26.55
CA GLY A 189 -3.57 -7.98 27.11
C GLY A 189 -3.29 -9.07 26.08
N ALA A 190 -2.65 -10.15 26.54
CA ALA A 190 -2.39 -11.34 25.73
C ALA A 190 -2.74 -12.61 26.52
N PHE A 191 -3.31 -13.59 25.83
CA PHE A 191 -3.64 -14.88 26.42
C PHE A 191 -2.46 -15.83 26.37
N ASP A 192 -2.18 -16.50 27.49
CA ASP A 192 -1.29 -17.67 27.51
C ASP A 192 -1.96 -18.90 26.87
N GLY A 193 -1.20 -20.00 26.73
CA GLY A 193 -1.71 -21.25 26.16
C GLY A 193 -2.81 -21.92 26.99
N ASP A 194 -2.91 -21.58 28.28
CA ASP A 194 -3.95 -22.06 29.21
C ASP A 194 -5.23 -21.21 29.19
N GLY A 195 -5.25 -20.11 28.41
CA GLY A 195 -6.40 -19.22 28.28
C GLY A 195 -6.54 -18.21 29.41
N ARG A 196 -5.46 -17.88 30.13
CA ARG A 196 -5.40 -16.77 31.08
C ARG A 196 -4.96 -15.49 30.37
N LEU A 197 -5.72 -14.41 30.55
CA LEU A 197 -5.37 -13.09 30.01
C LEU A 197 -4.40 -12.39 30.96
N TRP A 198 -3.18 -12.13 30.49
CA TRP A 198 -2.17 -11.40 31.25
C TRP A 198 -2.18 -9.90 30.91
N ILE A 199 -2.10 -9.06 31.95
CA ILE A 199 -2.15 -7.59 31.87
C ILE A 199 -1.02 -7.03 32.74
N ALA A 200 -0.13 -6.21 32.20
CA ALA A 200 0.84 -5.47 33.03
C ALA A 200 0.25 -4.13 33.49
N VAL A 201 0.60 -3.75 34.72
CA VAL A 201 0.16 -2.53 35.39
C VAL A 201 1.41 -1.69 35.73
N PRO A 202 1.93 -0.89 34.77
CA PRO A 202 3.14 -0.09 34.93
C PRO A 202 3.16 0.79 36.17
N SER A 203 2.02 1.41 36.52
CA SER A 203 1.91 2.28 37.71
C SER A 203 2.20 1.56 39.03
N GLU A 204 2.04 0.24 39.06
CA GLU A 204 2.26 -0.60 40.24
C GLU A 204 3.50 -1.51 40.10
N GLY A 205 4.08 -1.64 38.91
CA GLY A 205 5.19 -2.57 38.65
C GLY A 205 4.76 -4.04 38.66
N THR A 206 3.49 -4.32 38.40
CA THR A 206 2.90 -5.67 38.52
C THR A 206 2.43 -6.22 37.18
N VAL A 207 2.22 -7.53 37.15
CA VAL A 207 1.48 -8.23 36.09
C VAL A 207 0.38 -9.08 36.71
N SER A 208 -0.80 -9.08 36.09
CA SER A 208 -2.02 -9.68 36.61
C SER A 208 -2.61 -10.68 35.61
N ALA A 209 -3.04 -11.84 36.10
CA ALA A 209 -3.73 -12.87 35.32
C ALA A 209 -5.25 -12.81 35.57
N VAL A 210 -6.02 -12.76 34.49
CA VAL A 210 -7.48 -12.72 34.49
C VAL A 210 -8.03 -13.97 33.78
N THR A 211 -8.98 -14.65 34.42
CA THR A 211 -9.72 -15.77 33.81
C THR A 211 -11.09 -15.32 33.34
N ALA A 212 -11.50 -15.84 32.18
CA ALA A 212 -12.81 -15.57 31.61
C ALA A 212 -13.93 -16.22 32.44
N ALA A 213 -15.05 -15.51 32.58
CA ALA A 213 -16.31 -16.11 33.02
C ALA A 213 -16.83 -17.10 31.95
N PRO A 214 -17.54 -18.16 32.37
CA PRO A 214 -18.22 -19.06 31.43
C PRO A 214 -19.19 -18.29 30.52
N LEU A 215 -19.17 -18.61 29.22
CA LEU A 215 -20.16 -18.06 28.30
C LEU A 215 -21.55 -18.62 28.61
N PRO A 216 -22.62 -17.79 28.54
CA PRO A 216 -23.98 -18.30 28.63
C PRO A 216 -24.28 -19.24 27.45
N SER A 217 -25.02 -20.32 27.75
CA SER A 217 -25.40 -21.38 26.80
C SER A 217 -26.40 -20.90 25.72
N ALA A 218 -27.07 -19.77 25.94
CA ALA A 218 -27.84 -19.04 24.94
C ALA A 218 -27.30 -17.60 24.82
N ALA A 219 -27.35 -17.03 23.62
CA ALA A 219 -26.96 -15.64 23.38
C ALA A 219 -27.77 -14.71 24.31
N PRO A 220 -27.12 -13.91 25.17
CA PRO A 220 -27.82 -13.09 26.14
C PRO A 220 -28.66 -12.03 25.43
N THR A 221 -29.92 -11.87 25.82
CA THR A 221 -30.72 -10.70 25.44
C THR A 221 -30.37 -9.55 26.37
N ALA A 222 -30.48 -8.31 25.88
CA ALA A 222 -30.13 -7.09 26.62
C ALA A 222 -30.79 -6.96 28.03
N ALA A 223 -31.83 -7.75 28.31
CA ALA A 223 -32.55 -7.78 29.59
C ALA A 223 -31.95 -8.71 30.67
N THR A 224 -30.87 -9.46 30.38
CA THR A 224 -30.25 -10.41 31.34
C THR A 224 -28.84 -10.01 31.82
N ALA A 225 -28.36 -8.83 31.43
CA ALA A 225 -27.06 -8.32 31.88
C ALA A 225 -27.13 -7.91 33.37
N GLY A 226 -26.37 -8.60 34.22
CA GLY A 226 -26.18 -8.24 35.64
C GLY A 226 -26.35 -9.36 36.66
N GLY A 227 -26.67 -10.60 36.26
CA GLY A 227 -26.88 -11.73 37.18
C GLY A 227 -25.90 -12.92 37.05
N GLY A 228 -24.84 -12.79 36.25
CA GLY A 228 -23.91 -13.88 35.91
C GLY A 228 -22.50 -13.73 36.50
N VAL A 229 -21.75 -14.84 36.50
CA VAL A 229 -20.33 -14.90 36.87
C VAL A 229 -19.54 -13.86 36.06
N SER A 230 -18.64 -13.12 36.72
CA SER A 230 -17.80 -12.09 36.10
C SER A 230 -16.39 -12.63 35.85
N PRO A 231 -15.63 -12.07 34.89
CA PRO A 231 -14.20 -12.38 34.77
C PRO A 231 -13.50 -12.11 36.09
N GLU A 232 -12.56 -12.97 36.45
CA GLU A 232 -11.92 -12.96 37.75
C GLU A 232 -10.42 -12.68 37.63
N GLN A 233 -9.94 -11.73 38.43
CA GLN A 233 -8.51 -11.52 38.64
C GLN A 233 -8.01 -12.57 39.63
N ILE A 234 -7.24 -13.54 39.15
CA ILE A 234 -6.85 -14.71 39.95
C ILE A 234 -5.45 -14.59 40.55
N ARG A 235 -4.58 -13.74 39.99
CA ARG A 235 -3.19 -13.60 40.45
C ARG A 235 -2.59 -12.26 40.05
N THR A 236 -1.84 -11.64 40.95
CA THR A 236 -0.99 -10.48 40.67
C THR A 236 0.43 -10.75 41.18
N VAL A 237 1.43 -10.45 40.36
CA VAL A 237 2.84 -10.68 40.65
C VAL A 237 3.63 -9.38 40.45
N ALA A 238 4.48 -9.03 41.41
CA ALA A 238 5.42 -7.92 41.27
C ALA A 238 6.57 -8.33 40.34
N VAL A 239 6.81 -7.55 39.30
CA VAL A 239 7.78 -7.88 38.22
C VAL A 239 8.78 -6.76 37.96
N ALA A 240 8.50 -5.55 38.43
CA ALA A 240 9.34 -4.36 38.33
C ALA A 240 9.01 -3.37 39.46
N GLU A 241 9.77 -2.29 39.56
CA GLU A 241 9.40 -1.16 40.41
C GLU A 241 8.22 -0.37 39.80
N PRO A 242 7.39 0.30 40.63
CA PRO A 242 6.31 1.15 40.16
C PRO A 242 6.78 2.24 39.18
N SER A 243 5.94 2.56 38.19
CA SER A 243 6.21 3.57 37.14
C SER A 243 7.32 3.22 36.16
N HIS A 244 7.77 1.96 36.12
CA HIS A 244 8.62 1.44 35.07
C HIS A 244 7.85 1.22 33.75
N ASP A 245 8.55 1.29 32.61
CA ASP A 245 8.00 1.03 31.28
C ASP A 245 7.96 -0.49 31.03
N LEU A 246 6.75 -1.07 30.99
CA LEU A 246 6.55 -2.52 30.89
C LEU A 246 5.92 -2.92 29.56
N THR A 247 6.38 -4.04 29.01
CA THR A 247 5.73 -4.74 27.89
C THR A 247 5.70 -6.23 28.15
N ILE A 248 4.72 -6.95 27.57
CA ILE A 248 4.48 -8.36 27.85
C ILE A 248 4.50 -9.22 26.58
N SER A 249 4.88 -10.48 26.76
CA SER A 249 4.66 -11.58 25.81
C SER A 249 3.94 -12.70 26.55
N ALA A 250 2.79 -13.13 26.04
CA ALA A 250 2.18 -14.36 26.55
C ALA A 250 3.05 -15.56 26.17
N LEU A 251 3.19 -16.51 27.08
CA LEU A 251 3.92 -17.75 26.87
C LEU A 251 2.93 -18.91 26.71
N ASP A 252 3.40 -20.07 26.29
CA ASP A 252 2.56 -21.28 26.29
C ASP A 252 2.01 -21.58 27.70
N ASP A 253 2.79 -21.29 28.74
CA ASP A 253 2.37 -21.25 30.14
C ASP A 253 2.93 -19.99 30.80
N GLY A 254 2.04 -19.07 31.21
CA GLY A 254 2.40 -17.84 31.91
C GLY A 254 2.78 -16.67 31.00
N VAL A 255 3.68 -15.82 31.49
CA VAL A 255 3.99 -14.52 30.84
C VAL A 255 5.47 -14.15 30.98
N ALA A 256 6.01 -13.49 29.95
CA ALA A 256 7.28 -12.78 30.02
C ALA A 256 7.00 -11.27 30.05
N VAL A 257 7.57 -10.57 31.04
CA VAL A 257 7.45 -9.13 31.22
C VAL A 257 8.83 -8.51 31.03
N LEU A 258 8.96 -7.61 30.06
CA LEU A 258 10.16 -6.82 29.84
C LEU A 258 9.98 -5.45 30.49
N ASP A 259 10.78 -5.19 31.51
CA ASP A 259 11.01 -3.87 32.08
C ASP A 259 12.06 -3.14 31.24
N ARG A 260 11.60 -2.16 30.45
CA ARG A 260 12.42 -1.35 29.55
C ARG A 260 13.16 -0.22 30.28
N THR A 261 12.78 0.09 31.52
CA THR A 261 13.50 1.05 32.37
C THR A 261 14.80 0.42 32.87
N ALA A 262 14.69 -0.78 33.46
CA ALA A 262 15.81 -1.50 34.06
C ALA A 262 16.51 -2.48 33.10
N ASN A 263 15.98 -2.66 31.90
CA ASN A 263 16.40 -3.70 30.93
C ASN A 263 16.40 -5.10 31.56
N THR A 264 15.33 -5.46 32.28
CA THR A 264 15.19 -6.78 32.88
C THR A 264 14.01 -7.52 32.26
N LEU A 265 14.19 -8.80 31.99
CA LEU A 265 13.14 -9.70 31.56
C LEU A 265 12.76 -10.62 32.72
N THR A 266 11.50 -10.55 33.14
CA THR A 266 10.92 -11.40 34.18
C THR A 266 9.96 -12.39 33.53
N THR A 267 10.25 -13.69 33.64
CA THR A 267 9.32 -14.75 33.21
C THR A 267 8.60 -15.33 34.43
N VAL A 268 7.28 -15.43 34.36
CA VAL A 268 6.41 -15.99 35.39
C VAL A 268 5.73 -17.22 34.80
N ARG A 269 5.97 -18.42 35.37
CA ARG A 269 5.36 -19.70 34.95
C ARG A 269 4.97 -20.48 36.20
N GLY A 270 3.69 -20.81 36.37
CA GLY A 270 3.20 -21.32 37.66
C GLY A 270 3.70 -20.43 38.82
N ASP A 271 4.21 -21.01 39.90
CA ASP A 271 4.78 -20.25 41.02
C ASP A 271 6.23 -19.77 40.78
N ASP A 272 6.86 -20.19 39.67
CA ASP A 272 8.24 -19.85 39.37
C ASP A 272 8.35 -18.46 38.72
N GLN A 273 9.25 -17.64 39.27
CA GLN A 273 9.61 -16.33 38.73
C GLN A 273 11.13 -16.29 38.49
N LYS A 274 11.53 -16.04 37.24
CA LYS A 274 12.93 -15.89 36.84
C LYS A 274 13.16 -14.50 36.28
N VAL A 275 14.16 -13.80 36.81
CA VAL A 275 14.55 -12.45 36.37
C VAL A 275 15.92 -12.50 35.72
N VAL A 276 16.05 -11.89 34.53
CA VAL A 276 17.29 -11.84 33.76
C VAL A 276 17.55 -10.41 33.30
N THR A 277 18.69 -9.84 33.70
CA THR A 277 19.12 -8.51 33.24
C THR A 277 19.78 -8.60 31.87
N LEU A 278 19.37 -7.73 30.95
CA LEU A 278 19.88 -7.61 29.59
C LEU A 278 20.80 -6.40 29.48
N THR A 279 21.96 -6.58 28.86
CA THR A 279 22.86 -5.47 28.52
C THR A 279 22.56 -5.01 27.10
N THR A 280 21.60 -4.08 26.96
CA THR A 280 21.14 -3.55 25.67
C THR A 280 21.58 -2.10 25.48
N GLY A 281 21.79 -1.67 24.23
CA GLY A 281 22.04 -0.28 23.86
C GLY A 281 20.76 0.51 23.55
N GLY A 282 19.58 -0.04 23.79
CA GLY A 282 18.30 0.61 23.55
C GLY A 282 17.13 -0.17 24.17
N PRO A 283 15.90 0.37 24.11
CA PRO A 283 14.73 -0.32 24.65
C PRO A 283 14.42 -1.58 23.83
N GLY A 284 14.13 -2.68 24.53
CA GLY A 284 13.71 -3.92 23.90
C GLY A 284 12.21 -3.95 23.57
N ALA A 285 11.84 -4.87 22.69
CA ALA A 285 10.47 -5.18 22.34
C ALA A 285 10.23 -6.70 22.32
N LEU A 286 9.03 -7.09 22.74
CA LEU A 286 8.58 -8.48 22.80
C LEU A 286 7.49 -8.74 21.74
N PRO A 287 7.42 -9.96 21.17
CA PRO A 287 6.25 -10.36 20.37
C PRO A 287 5.04 -10.52 21.30
N THR A 288 3.83 -10.47 20.74
CA THR A 288 2.59 -10.65 21.51
C THR A 288 2.50 -12.03 22.18
N HIS A 289 2.99 -13.06 21.49
CA HIS A 289 3.08 -14.43 21.98
C HIS A 289 4.47 -15.01 21.67
N THR A 290 5.03 -15.75 22.63
CA THR A 290 6.27 -16.50 22.49
C THR A 290 6.00 -17.97 22.76
N THR A 291 6.20 -18.80 21.75
CA THR A 291 6.14 -20.27 21.89
C THR A 291 7.49 -20.82 22.36
N GLY A 292 7.45 -21.80 23.26
CA GLY A 292 8.59 -22.48 23.84
C GLY A 292 9.24 -21.73 25.00
N ASP A 293 10.45 -22.17 25.37
CA ASP A 293 11.18 -21.68 26.55
C ASP A 293 12.18 -20.56 26.25
N ARG A 294 12.30 -20.19 24.97
CA ARG A 294 13.23 -19.16 24.50
C ARG A 294 12.49 -17.87 24.21
N VAL A 295 12.75 -16.85 25.01
CA VAL A 295 12.09 -15.54 24.86
C VAL A 295 12.99 -14.57 24.08
N PRO A 296 12.64 -14.23 22.83
CA PRO A 296 13.40 -13.26 22.05
C PRO A 296 13.00 -11.83 22.42
N VAL A 297 14.00 -11.01 22.71
CA VAL A 297 13.89 -9.57 22.94
C VAL A 297 14.59 -8.84 21.81
N THR A 298 13.84 -8.07 21.02
CA THR A 298 14.39 -7.35 19.86
C THR A 298 14.72 -5.91 20.24
N VAL A 299 15.95 -5.47 19.96
CA VAL A 299 16.41 -4.10 20.19
C VAL A 299 16.71 -3.49 18.83
N ALA A 300 15.78 -2.65 18.35
CA ALA A 300 15.85 -2.09 17.00
C ALA A 300 17.06 -1.16 16.80
N GLU A 301 17.40 -0.35 17.80
CA GLU A 301 18.49 0.65 17.71
C GLU A 301 19.87 0.02 17.45
N ASP A 302 20.12 -1.13 18.07
CA ASP A 302 21.35 -1.91 17.91
C ASP A 302 21.24 -2.97 16.81
N ARG A 303 20.04 -3.15 16.24
CA ARG A 303 19.66 -4.27 15.38
C ARG A 303 20.09 -5.62 15.98
N ARG A 304 19.76 -5.87 17.24
CA ARG A 304 20.12 -7.10 17.96
C ARG A 304 18.90 -7.81 18.52
N ILE A 305 18.98 -9.14 18.55
CA ILE A 305 18.02 -9.99 19.25
C ILE A 305 18.75 -10.64 20.41
N TYR A 306 18.17 -10.53 21.61
CA TYR A 306 18.62 -11.18 22.83
C TYR A 306 17.64 -12.30 23.13
N VAL A 307 18.11 -13.54 23.13
CA VAL A 307 17.30 -14.72 23.44
C VAL A 307 17.60 -15.13 24.87
N VAL A 308 16.59 -15.03 25.73
CA VAL A 308 16.66 -15.49 27.11
C VAL A 308 16.20 -16.94 27.16
N GLU A 309 17.03 -17.81 27.72
CA GLU A 309 16.77 -19.24 27.86
C GLU A 309 17.32 -19.77 29.20
N GLU A 310 17.14 -21.06 29.48
CA GLU A 310 17.55 -21.65 30.77
C GLU A 310 19.05 -21.42 31.07
N GLY A 311 19.90 -21.63 30.06
CA GLY A 311 21.37 -21.53 30.14
C GLY A 311 21.96 -20.12 30.05
N GLY A 312 21.15 -19.06 30.00
CA GLY A 312 21.62 -17.68 30.00
C GLY A 312 21.00 -16.82 28.88
N VAL A 313 21.74 -15.79 28.47
CA VAL A 313 21.34 -14.86 27.40
C VAL A 313 22.25 -15.03 26.21
N ARG A 314 21.65 -15.35 25.06
CA ARG A 314 22.33 -15.39 23.76
C ARG A 314 21.98 -14.13 22.99
N GLN A 315 22.90 -13.62 22.18
CA GLN A 315 22.60 -12.46 21.33
C GLN A 315 23.20 -12.59 19.93
N PHE A 316 22.51 -12.03 18.95
CA PHE A 316 22.97 -11.98 17.55
C PHE A 316 22.43 -10.73 16.85
N THR A 317 23.06 -10.36 15.73
CA THR A 317 22.76 -9.14 14.98
C THR A 317 21.84 -9.44 13.79
N VAL A 318 20.86 -8.57 13.59
CA VAL A 318 19.96 -8.59 12.42
C VAL A 318 20.62 -7.83 11.26
N PRO A 319 20.91 -8.49 10.13
CA PRO A 319 21.50 -7.85 8.95
C PRO A 319 20.60 -6.75 8.38
N GLY A 320 21.14 -5.79 7.63
CA GLY A 320 20.37 -4.70 7.00
C GLY A 320 20.63 -3.34 7.62
N GLN A 321 19.93 -2.31 7.14
CA GLN A 321 20.10 -0.90 7.55
C GLN A 321 18.80 -0.21 7.97
N GLY A 322 17.66 -0.91 7.96
CA GLY A 322 16.41 -0.37 8.48
C GLY A 322 16.53 0.04 9.95
N VAL A 323 15.65 0.93 10.39
CA VAL A 323 15.56 1.34 11.79
C VAL A 323 14.27 0.85 12.45
N ARG A 324 13.33 0.30 11.67
CA ARG A 324 12.06 -0.26 12.14
C ARG A 324 12.08 -1.79 12.11
N LEU A 325 12.68 -2.38 13.14
CA LEU A 325 12.59 -3.83 13.36
C LEU A 325 11.34 -4.19 14.17
N ARG A 326 10.64 -5.24 13.74
CA ARG A 326 9.54 -5.87 14.49
C ARG A 326 10.09 -6.81 15.56
N PRO A 327 9.36 -7.05 16.66
CA PRO A 327 9.71 -8.09 17.60
C PRO A 327 9.86 -9.44 16.90
N ALA A 328 10.98 -10.12 17.14
CA ALA A 328 11.24 -11.43 16.57
C ALA A 328 10.26 -12.46 17.13
N VAL A 329 9.67 -13.27 16.25
CA VAL A 329 8.77 -14.37 16.62
C VAL A 329 9.50 -15.70 16.54
N SER A 330 9.23 -16.58 17.51
CA SER A 330 9.75 -17.95 17.52
C SER A 330 8.79 -18.87 16.76
N PHE A 331 9.29 -19.63 15.79
CA PHE A 331 8.50 -20.62 15.06
C PHE A 331 9.36 -21.77 14.54
N ALA A 332 8.96 -23.01 14.84
CA ALA A 332 9.60 -24.25 14.39
C ALA A 332 11.14 -24.24 14.53
N ASP A 333 11.65 -23.96 15.73
CA ASP A 333 13.09 -23.89 16.01
C ASP A 333 13.87 -22.78 15.24
N ARG A 334 13.17 -21.71 14.82
CA ARG A 334 13.79 -20.49 14.27
C ARG A 334 13.23 -19.23 14.88
N PHE A 335 13.99 -18.15 14.79
CA PHE A 335 13.55 -16.78 15.08
C PHE A 335 13.36 -16.02 13.77
N TYR A 336 12.22 -15.33 13.61
CA TYR A 336 11.91 -14.52 12.44
C TYR A 336 11.75 -13.07 12.85
N CYS A 337 12.56 -12.18 12.27
CA CYS A 337 12.54 -10.75 12.56
C CYS A 337 12.29 -9.96 11.28
N ALA A 338 11.21 -9.19 11.24
CA ALA A 338 10.88 -8.32 10.13
C ALA A 338 11.55 -6.96 10.23
N ASP A 339 11.96 -6.44 9.07
CA ASP A 339 12.44 -5.08 8.87
C ASP A 339 11.43 -4.35 7.97
N ASP A 340 10.60 -3.49 8.58
CA ASP A 340 9.50 -2.78 7.92
C ASP A 340 9.98 -1.78 6.86
N ASP A 341 11.24 -1.32 6.95
CA ASP A 341 11.81 -0.37 5.98
C ASP A 341 12.18 -1.06 4.66
N THR A 342 12.58 -2.32 4.74
CA THR A 342 13.05 -3.11 3.59
C THR A 342 12.03 -4.14 3.10
N GLY A 343 10.98 -4.42 3.88
CA GLY A 343 10.02 -5.48 3.57
C GLY A 343 10.64 -6.88 3.63
N THR A 344 11.72 -7.04 4.40
CA THR A 344 12.49 -8.29 4.51
C THR A 344 12.31 -8.91 5.90
N VAL A 345 12.10 -10.22 5.94
CA VAL A 345 12.10 -11.01 7.19
C VAL A 345 13.34 -11.88 7.25
N TYR A 346 14.15 -11.69 8.27
CA TYR A 346 15.38 -12.45 8.52
C TYR A 346 15.06 -13.65 9.41
N ALA A 347 15.42 -14.85 8.97
CA ALA A 347 15.25 -16.07 9.75
C ALA A 347 16.59 -16.56 10.30
N PHE A 348 16.61 -16.83 11.60
CA PHE A 348 17.78 -17.32 12.33
C PHE A 348 17.49 -18.70 12.89
N ASP A 349 18.49 -19.58 12.86
CA ASP A 349 18.40 -20.83 13.62
C ASP A 349 18.49 -20.56 15.13
N LEU A 350 18.35 -21.62 15.91
CA LEU A 350 18.49 -21.53 17.36
C LEU A 350 19.86 -20.97 17.78
N ALA A 351 20.93 -21.22 17.03
CA ALA A 351 22.27 -20.69 17.28
C ALA A 351 22.40 -19.18 17.02
N GLY A 352 21.38 -18.54 16.44
CA GLY A 352 21.41 -17.14 16.05
C GLY A 352 22.15 -16.92 14.73
N GLN A 353 22.42 -17.99 13.97
CA GLN A 353 22.98 -17.88 12.64
C GLN A 353 21.86 -17.58 11.64
N LEU A 354 22.11 -16.62 10.76
CA LEU A 354 21.19 -16.31 9.67
C LEU A 354 21.13 -17.51 8.71
N VAL A 355 19.94 -18.06 8.53
CA VAL A 355 19.71 -19.24 7.69
C VAL A 355 18.81 -18.97 6.49
N ASP A 356 18.02 -17.90 6.52
CA ASP A 356 17.16 -17.51 5.40
C ASP A 356 16.80 -16.01 5.42
N GLN A 357 16.38 -15.49 4.26
CA GLN A 357 15.84 -14.14 4.08
C GLN A 357 14.59 -14.19 3.21
N ILE A 358 13.47 -13.68 3.74
CA ILE A 358 12.17 -13.74 3.10
C ILE A 358 11.76 -12.34 2.67
N GLU A 359 11.75 -12.08 1.36
CA GLU A 359 11.31 -10.79 0.81
C GLU A 359 9.79 -10.77 0.57
N VAL A 360 9.11 -9.75 1.11
CA VAL A 360 7.70 -9.44 0.83
C VAL A 360 7.64 -8.29 -0.17
N LYS A 361 7.71 -8.63 -1.46
CA LYS A 361 7.68 -7.64 -2.56
C LYS A 361 6.46 -6.71 -2.46
N GLY A 362 6.69 -5.41 -2.68
CA GLY A 362 5.67 -4.36 -2.61
C GLY A 362 5.30 -3.94 -1.17
N ALA A 363 5.85 -4.57 -0.14
CA ALA A 363 5.67 -4.09 1.24
C ALA A 363 6.42 -2.76 1.43
N ASN A 364 5.70 -1.72 1.83
CA ASN A 364 6.26 -0.40 2.15
C ASN A 364 5.77 0.13 3.51
N GLY A 365 5.45 -0.78 4.43
CA GLY A 365 4.94 -0.49 5.76
C GLY A 365 5.06 -1.70 6.70
N PRO A 366 4.38 -1.67 7.86
CA PRO A 366 4.36 -2.73 8.85
C PRO A 366 4.17 -4.13 8.27
N LEU A 367 5.01 -5.07 8.69
CA LEU A 367 4.78 -6.50 8.49
C LEU A 367 4.15 -7.11 9.75
N ASP A 368 3.00 -7.77 9.59
CA ASP A 368 2.36 -8.54 10.66
C ASP A 368 2.87 -9.98 10.59
N LEU A 369 3.42 -10.47 11.70
CA LEU A 369 3.92 -11.83 11.84
C LEU A 369 3.04 -12.56 12.84
N GLU A 370 2.34 -13.59 12.37
CA GLU A 370 1.41 -14.38 13.19
C GLU A 370 1.78 -15.87 13.11
N VAL A 371 2.04 -16.49 14.26
CA VAL A 371 2.20 -17.94 14.36
C VAL A 371 0.85 -18.54 14.71
N ARG A 372 0.32 -19.39 13.84
CA ARG A 372 -1.00 -19.99 13.99
C ARG A 372 -1.03 -21.39 13.38
N GLU A 373 -1.59 -22.35 14.11
CA GLU A 373 -1.84 -23.73 13.64
C GLU A 373 -0.60 -24.38 12.98
N GLY A 374 0.58 -24.20 13.60
CA GLY A 374 1.84 -24.78 13.11
C GLY A 374 2.40 -24.11 11.84
N ARG A 375 2.01 -22.87 11.57
CA ARG A 375 2.48 -22.05 10.44
C ARG A 375 2.83 -20.63 10.89
N LEU A 376 3.76 -19.98 10.20
CA LEU A 376 4.01 -18.55 10.32
C LEU A 376 3.43 -17.83 9.11
N PHE A 377 2.49 -16.93 9.34
CA PHE A 377 1.92 -16.03 8.35
C PHE A 377 2.62 -14.68 8.44
N ILE A 378 3.08 -14.17 7.30
CA ILE A 378 3.73 -12.87 7.17
C ILE A 378 2.88 -12.01 6.24
N ASN A 379 2.20 -11.01 6.79
CA ASN A 379 1.30 -10.16 6.04
C ASN A 379 1.87 -8.74 5.91
N ALA A 380 1.78 -8.18 4.69
CA ALA A 380 1.95 -6.75 4.46
C ALA A 380 0.56 -6.15 4.17
N PRO A 381 -0.10 -5.48 5.13
CA PRO A 381 -1.48 -5.00 4.96
C PRO A 381 -1.68 -4.08 3.75
N ASN A 382 -0.64 -3.32 3.39
CA ASN A 382 -0.63 -2.37 2.28
C ASN A 382 -0.15 -2.96 0.94
N SER A 383 0.15 -4.25 0.87
CA SER A 383 0.62 -4.93 -0.34
C SER A 383 -0.37 -6.02 -0.77
N SER A 384 -0.30 -6.37 -2.06
CA SER A 384 -0.99 -7.53 -2.63
C SER A 384 -0.42 -8.85 -2.17
N THR A 385 0.78 -8.88 -1.57
CA THR A 385 1.44 -10.15 -1.26
C THR A 385 1.59 -10.42 0.23
N ALA A 386 1.57 -11.70 0.58
CA ALA A 386 1.88 -12.22 1.90
C ALA A 386 2.74 -13.49 1.75
N ARG A 387 3.23 -14.06 2.86
CA ARG A 387 3.96 -15.33 2.88
C ARG A 387 3.39 -16.26 3.93
N VAL A 388 3.48 -17.56 3.65
CA VAL A 388 3.27 -18.59 4.67
C VAL A 388 4.52 -19.45 4.75
N VAL A 389 5.03 -19.66 5.95
CA VAL A 389 6.16 -20.53 6.25
C VAL A 389 5.64 -21.76 6.99
N ASP A 390 5.96 -22.95 6.50
CA ASP A 390 5.65 -24.19 7.21
C ASP A 390 6.73 -24.60 8.22
N ASP A 391 6.46 -25.67 8.96
CA ASP A 391 7.34 -26.28 9.95
C ASP A 391 8.70 -26.74 9.38
N LYS A 392 8.79 -26.95 8.07
CA LYS A 392 10.03 -27.28 7.34
C LYS A 392 10.70 -26.05 6.75
N HIS A 393 10.24 -24.85 7.10
CA HIS A 393 10.73 -23.57 6.61
C HIS A 393 10.52 -23.32 5.12
N VAL A 394 9.59 -24.05 4.49
CA VAL A 394 9.25 -23.80 3.08
C VAL A 394 8.34 -22.59 3.02
N VAL A 395 8.84 -21.55 2.35
CA VAL A 395 8.11 -20.30 2.13
C VAL A 395 7.21 -20.43 0.90
N ARG A 396 5.92 -20.14 1.07
CA ARG A 396 4.93 -20.03 0.00
C ARG A 396 4.53 -18.57 -0.19
N VAL A 397 4.47 -18.15 -1.45
CA VAL A 397 3.97 -16.83 -1.83
C VAL A 397 2.45 -16.86 -1.84
N VAL A 398 1.84 -15.91 -1.16
CA VAL A 398 0.41 -15.66 -1.19
C VAL A 398 0.19 -14.41 -2.02
N ASP A 399 -0.52 -14.55 -3.13
CA ASP A 399 -1.12 -13.40 -3.81
C ASP A 399 -2.47 -13.14 -3.18
N LYS A 400 -2.50 -12.18 -2.25
CA LYS A 400 -3.71 -11.72 -1.61
C LYS A 400 -4.65 -11.08 -2.60
N TYR A 401 -4.34 -10.87 -3.89
CA TYR A 401 -5.22 -10.29 -4.93
C TYR A 401 -5.48 -11.21 -6.12
N ALA A 402 -4.91 -12.42 -6.12
CA ALA A 402 -5.14 -13.40 -7.17
C ALA A 402 -6.65 -13.63 -7.33
N ASN A 403 -7.11 -13.34 -8.54
CA ASN A 403 -8.46 -13.58 -8.99
C ASN A 403 -8.44 -14.80 -9.91
N ASP A 404 -8.28 -16.01 -9.37
CA ASP A 404 -8.58 -17.22 -10.15
C ASP A 404 -10.11 -17.37 -10.40
N ILE A 405 -10.77 -16.27 -10.78
CA ILE A 405 -11.54 -16.13 -12.02
C ILE A 405 -11.00 -14.90 -12.80
N LEU A 406 -10.27 -15.17 -13.89
CA LEU A 406 -9.93 -14.35 -15.07
C LEU A 406 -9.85 -12.80 -14.93
N GLY A 407 -8.61 -12.29 -14.96
CA GLY A 407 -8.24 -11.10 -15.75
C GLY A 407 -8.02 -9.77 -14.98
N GLY A 408 -6.78 -9.28 -14.99
CA GLY A 408 -6.42 -7.89 -14.70
C GLY A 408 -5.08 -7.76 -13.98
N ASP A 409 -4.04 -7.31 -14.70
CA ASP A 409 -2.73 -7.03 -14.11
C ASP A 409 -2.79 -5.87 -13.09
N PRO A 410 -2.02 -5.95 -11.99
CA PRO A 410 -1.97 -4.91 -10.98
C PRO A 410 -1.25 -3.64 -11.48
N PRO A 411 -1.56 -2.45 -10.93
CA PRO A 411 -0.84 -1.22 -11.26
C PRO A 411 0.61 -1.28 -10.77
N PRO A 412 1.56 -0.61 -11.45
CA PRO A 412 2.95 -0.59 -11.02
C PRO A 412 3.17 0.24 -9.75
N ASP A 413 4.03 -0.26 -8.87
CA ASP A 413 4.36 0.33 -7.59
C ASP A 413 5.18 1.62 -7.72
N PRO A 414 4.95 2.63 -6.84
CA PRO A 414 5.80 3.79 -6.74
C PRO A 414 7.20 3.42 -6.17
N PRO A 415 8.26 4.11 -6.61
CA PRO A 415 9.63 3.80 -6.19
C PRO A 415 9.85 4.06 -4.70
N ALA A 416 10.60 3.17 -4.05
CA ALA A 416 10.99 3.29 -2.66
C ALA A 416 11.93 4.48 -2.43
N PRO A 417 11.71 5.28 -1.36
CA PRO A 417 12.61 6.37 -1.00
C PRO A 417 13.98 5.82 -0.54
N PRO A 418 15.07 6.56 -0.76
CA PRO A 418 16.40 6.16 -0.32
C PRO A 418 16.49 6.10 1.21
N PRO A 419 17.25 5.16 1.79
CA PRO A 419 17.39 5.04 3.23
C PRO A 419 18.10 6.26 3.82
N PRO A 420 17.62 6.81 4.94
CA PRO A 420 18.25 7.94 5.60
C PRO A 420 19.60 7.56 6.19
N THR A 421 20.55 8.49 6.16
CA THR A 421 21.86 8.32 6.80
C THR A 421 21.72 8.35 8.32
N LYS A 422 22.46 7.46 9.00
CA LYS A 422 22.44 7.29 10.46
C LYS A 422 22.84 8.60 11.15
N PRO A 423 21.97 9.22 11.98
CA PRO A 423 22.30 10.45 12.71
C PRO A 423 23.45 10.24 13.70
N VAL A 424 24.22 11.30 13.96
CA VAL A 424 25.21 11.31 15.05
C VAL A 424 24.47 11.28 16.38
N VAL A 425 24.79 10.31 17.24
CA VAL A 425 24.12 10.10 18.54
C VAL A 425 24.94 10.69 19.69
N ASN A 426 24.29 11.39 20.62
CA ASN A 426 24.89 11.98 21.83
C ASN A 426 24.05 11.67 23.07
N LYS A 427 24.57 11.97 24.27
CA LYS A 427 23.80 11.93 25.53
C LYS A 427 22.58 12.86 25.48
N PRO A 428 21.51 12.60 26.25
CA PRO A 428 20.34 13.45 26.24
C PRO A 428 20.65 14.85 26.78
N SER A 429 19.82 15.83 26.41
CA SER A 429 19.81 17.14 27.06
C SER A 429 19.14 17.07 28.45
N ALA A 430 19.31 18.10 29.29
CA ALA A 430 18.56 18.16 30.54
C ALA A 430 17.04 18.20 30.27
N PRO A 431 16.21 17.53 31.08
CA PRO A 431 14.77 17.72 31.05
C PRO A 431 14.43 19.20 31.20
N ARG A 432 13.38 19.64 30.50
CA ARG A 432 12.93 21.03 30.57
C ARG A 432 11.87 21.18 31.66
N SER A 433 11.70 22.38 32.20
CA SER A 433 10.57 22.72 33.07
C SER A 433 10.36 21.74 34.24
N VAL A 434 11.44 21.30 34.90
CA VAL A 434 11.33 20.45 36.09
C VAL A 434 10.71 21.26 37.22
N THR A 435 9.56 20.85 37.71
CA THR A 435 8.83 21.48 38.81
C THR A 435 8.34 20.44 39.80
N ALA A 436 8.21 20.83 41.07
CA ALA A 436 7.65 19.98 42.11
C ALA A 436 6.46 20.70 42.75
N THR A 437 5.41 19.94 43.06
CA THR A 437 4.24 20.43 43.81
C THR A 437 4.04 19.55 45.04
N ALA A 438 3.93 20.16 46.22
CA ALA A 438 3.75 19.45 47.49
C ALA A 438 2.37 18.80 47.57
N GLY A 439 2.22 17.71 48.33
CA GLY A 439 0.95 17.16 48.79
C GLY A 439 1.08 16.70 50.24
N ASP A 440 0.11 15.93 50.73
CA ASP A 440 0.20 15.34 52.07
C ASP A 440 1.23 14.21 52.10
N SER A 441 2.34 14.44 52.80
CA SER A 441 3.44 13.49 52.96
C SER A 441 4.02 13.00 51.62
N GLN A 442 3.88 13.80 50.56
CA GLN A 442 4.32 13.48 49.20
C GLN A 442 4.61 14.74 48.37
N ALA A 443 5.28 14.56 47.23
CA ALA A 443 5.48 15.61 46.24
C ALA A 443 5.42 15.05 44.83
N ARG A 444 4.63 15.69 43.96
CA ARG A 444 4.57 15.37 42.53
C ARG A 444 5.62 16.17 41.77
N VAL A 445 6.58 15.48 41.17
CA VAL A 445 7.62 16.05 40.30
C VAL A 445 7.16 15.91 38.85
N THR A 446 7.19 16.99 38.09
CA THR A 446 6.79 17.04 36.68
C THR A 446 7.90 17.65 35.84
N TRP A 447 8.02 17.22 34.58
CA TRP A 447 9.01 17.76 33.66
C TRP A 447 8.53 17.67 32.21
N GLN A 448 9.20 18.40 31.33
CA GLN A 448 9.08 18.26 29.89
C GLN A 448 10.21 17.40 29.33
N ALA A 449 9.94 16.75 28.19
CA ALA A 449 10.87 15.82 27.55
C ALA A 449 12.26 16.44 27.34
N ALA A 450 13.28 15.65 27.69
CA ALA A 450 14.65 15.89 27.27
C ALA A 450 14.80 15.61 25.76
N ALA A 451 15.71 16.31 25.09
CA ALA A 451 16.08 15.96 23.73
C ALA A 451 16.92 14.67 23.75
N ALA A 452 16.50 13.66 22.99
CA ALA A 452 17.15 12.35 22.92
C ALA A 452 18.51 12.39 22.18
N ASN A 453 18.75 13.43 21.37
CA ASN A 453 20.01 13.66 20.64
C ASN A 453 20.50 12.45 19.82
N GLY A 454 19.58 11.77 19.14
CA GLY A 454 19.87 10.70 18.17
C GLY A 454 19.79 9.26 18.71
N ALA A 455 19.70 9.05 20.02
CA ALA A 455 19.46 7.73 20.63
C ALA A 455 18.28 7.81 21.61
N THR A 456 17.36 6.85 21.56
CA THR A 456 16.10 6.90 22.33
C THR A 456 16.38 6.96 23.82
N ILE A 457 15.65 7.83 24.53
CA ILE A 457 15.70 7.89 25.98
C ILE A 457 15.13 6.59 26.52
N THR A 458 15.86 5.92 27.41
CA THR A 458 15.45 4.66 28.03
C THR A 458 14.73 4.87 29.35
N ARG A 459 15.10 5.93 30.09
CA ARG A 459 14.46 6.29 31.37
C ARG A 459 14.74 7.72 31.78
N TYR A 460 13.97 8.21 32.74
CA TYR A 460 14.32 9.37 33.55
C TYR A 460 14.71 8.93 34.96
N VAL A 461 15.55 9.70 35.61
CA VAL A 461 15.97 9.48 37.00
C VAL A 461 15.58 10.70 37.81
N VAL A 462 14.80 10.50 38.87
CA VAL A 462 14.36 11.52 39.82
C VAL A 462 15.12 11.31 41.14
N GLU A 463 15.79 12.35 41.63
CA GLU A 463 16.58 12.31 42.86
C GLU A 463 16.07 13.36 43.84
N GLY A 464 15.97 13.01 45.12
CA GLY A 464 15.59 13.93 46.20
C GLY A 464 15.39 13.17 47.51
N ASP A 465 15.49 13.88 48.65
CA ASP A 465 15.36 13.25 49.98
C ASP A 465 16.36 12.09 50.22
N GLY A 466 17.55 12.17 49.59
CA GLY A 466 18.55 11.09 49.63
C GLY A 466 18.15 9.81 48.89
N ARG A 467 17.04 9.83 48.15
CA ARG A 467 16.51 8.70 47.37
C ARG A 467 16.68 8.95 45.87
N THR A 468 16.79 7.87 45.11
CA THR A 468 16.88 7.85 43.64
C THR A 468 15.78 6.95 43.10
N PHE A 469 15.01 7.46 42.14
CA PHE A 469 13.90 6.76 41.50
C PHE A 469 14.12 6.73 39.99
N GLU A 470 14.02 5.54 39.38
CA GLU A 470 14.02 5.40 37.93
C GLU A 470 12.58 5.32 37.43
N VAL A 471 12.28 6.00 36.33
CA VAL A 471 10.94 6.02 35.73
C VAL A 471 11.02 5.79 34.24
N GLY A 472 10.00 5.17 33.67
CA GLY A 472 9.95 4.81 32.26
C GLY A 472 10.26 5.96 31.30
N ALA A 473 10.84 5.64 30.14
CA ALA A 473 11.19 6.59 29.07
C ALA A 473 10.07 7.55 28.67
N ASN A 474 8.82 7.09 28.79
CA ASN A 474 7.63 7.82 28.37
C ASN A 474 6.99 8.64 29.50
N GLN A 475 7.44 8.48 30.75
CA GLN A 475 6.92 9.22 31.89
C GLN A 475 7.41 10.67 31.90
N ARG A 476 6.52 11.61 32.22
CA ARG A 476 6.84 13.04 32.40
C ARG A 476 6.40 13.60 33.76
N SER A 477 5.96 12.71 34.64
CA SER A 477 5.66 13.00 36.03
C SER A 477 5.96 11.81 36.92
N PHE A 478 6.30 12.05 38.18
CA PHE A 478 6.52 11.03 39.19
C PHE A 478 6.08 11.55 40.57
N GLU A 479 5.51 10.67 41.38
CA GLU A 479 5.03 11.00 42.73
C GLU A 479 5.99 10.41 43.77
N VAL A 480 6.68 11.29 44.50
CA VAL A 480 7.58 10.91 45.60
C VAL A 480 6.77 10.88 46.89
N THR A 481 6.51 9.70 47.43
CA THR A 481 5.74 9.49 48.66
C THR A 481 6.66 9.32 49.89
N GLY A 482 6.06 9.31 51.09
CA GLY A 482 6.77 9.08 52.35
C GLY A 482 7.63 10.26 52.80
N LEU A 483 7.33 11.47 52.35
CA LEU A 483 7.99 12.70 52.78
C LEU A 483 7.43 13.15 54.14
N THR A 484 8.24 13.88 54.91
CA THR A 484 7.81 14.44 56.20
C THR A 484 7.16 15.81 56.00
N ASN A 485 5.91 15.97 56.45
CA ASN A 485 5.24 17.27 56.42
C ASN A 485 6.01 18.34 57.21
N GLY A 486 6.07 19.56 56.65
CA GLY A 486 6.82 20.69 57.20
C GLY A 486 8.32 20.73 56.86
N GLN A 487 8.87 19.68 56.23
CA GLN A 487 10.26 19.68 55.75
C GLN A 487 10.38 20.20 54.32
N THR A 488 11.45 20.93 54.02
CA THR A 488 11.69 21.45 52.66
C THR A 488 12.45 20.44 51.82
N TYR A 489 11.89 20.10 50.66
CA TYR A 489 12.49 19.20 49.68
C TYR A 489 12.75 19.91 48.35
N ARG A 490 13.69 19.36 47.59
CA ARG A 490 14.02 19.78 46.23
C ARG A 490 14.45 18.54 45.46
N PHE A 491 14.01 18.42 44.22
CA PHE A 491 14.24 17.25 43.39
C PHE A 491 15.08 17.60 42.16
N SER A 492 15.86 16.66 41.64
CA SER A 492 16.53 16.78 40.35
C SER A 492 16.08 15.67 39.41
N VAL A 493 15.91 16.00 38.13
CA VAL A 493 15.56 15.03 37.09
C VAL A 493 16.60 15.07 35.98
N HIS A 494 17.05 13.90 35.52
CA HIS A 494 17.86 13.76 34.31
C HIS A 494 17.34 12.62 33.43
N ALA A 495 17.63 12.68 32.13
CA ALA A 495 17.29 11.62 31.18
C ALA A 495 18.51 10.76 30.87
N VAL A 496 18.28 9.47 30.57
CA VAL A 496 19.31 8.50 30.21
C VAL A 496 18.99 7.91 28.84
N ASN A 497 19.99 7.80 27.97
CA ASN A 497 19.91 6.99 26.74
C ASN A 497 21.11 6.03 26.67
N ALA A 498 21.26 5.34 25.54
CA ALA A 498 22.39 4.44 25.24
C ALA A 498 23.78 5.04 25.52
N GLN A 499 23.95 6.35 25.36
CA GLN A 499 25.23 7.06 25.56
C GLN A 499 25.48 7.44 27.03
N GLY A 500 24.52 7.16 27.92
CA GLY A 500 24.57 7.42 29.36
C GLY A 500 23.71 8.62 29.80
N PRO A 501 23.85 9.03 31.08
CA PRO A 501 23.03 10.10 31.66
C PRO A 501 23.38 11.46 31.08
N GLY A 502 22.34 12.23 30.74
CA GLY A 502 22.42 13.65 30.44
C GLY A 502 22.54 14.51 31.72
N PRO A 503 22.67 15.84 31.57
CA PRO A 503 22.71 16.74 32.72
C PRO A 503 21.36 16.79 33.45
N ALA A 504 21.39 16.95 34.78
CA ALA A 504 20.19 17.09 35.60
C ALA A 504 19.65 18.53 35.63
N ARG A 505 18.34 18.66 35.82
CA ARG A 505 17.67 19.92 36.14
C ARG A 505 16.93 19.81 37.47
N THR A 506 17.09 20.82 38.30
CA THR A 506 16.53 20.87 39.65
C THR A 506 15.17 21.57 39.68
N SER A 507 14.24 21.08 40.50
CA SER A 507 12.93 21.65 40.75
C SER A 507 12.98 22.91 41.63
N ASN A 508 11.83 23.59 41.75
CA ASN A 508 11.56 24.50 42.86
C ASN A 508 11.55 23.74 44.20
N PRO A 509 11.85 24.42 45.33
CA PRO A 509 11.64 23.84 46.65
C PRO A 509 10.15 23.65 46.93
N VAL A 510 9.82 22.63 47.71
CA VAL A 510 8.46 22.31 48.16
C VAL A 510 8.44 21.90 49.62
N VAL A 511 7.33 22.16 50.31
CA VAL A 511 7.11 21.76 51.71
C VAL A 511 5.80 20.96 51.77
N PRO A 512 5.86 19.62 51.90
CA PRO A 512 4.69 18.78 52.10
C PRO A 512 3.88 19.23 53.31
N THR A 513 2.55 19.11 53.22
CA THR A 513 1.60 19.53 54.25
C THR A 513 0.32 18.70 54.17
N SER A 514 -0.31 18.44 55.30
CA SER A 514 -1.63 17.79 55.37
C SER A 514 -2.78 18.74 54.98
N GLU A 515 -2.52 20.05 54.89
CA GLU A 515 -3.49 21.06 54.45
C GLU A 515 -3.55 21.13 52.92
N VAL A 516 -4.13 20.10 52.29
CA VAL A 516 -4.32 20.00 50.83
C VAL A 516 -5.77 20.30 50.42
N PRO A 517 -6.00 20.86 49.22
CA PRO A 517 -7.35 20.97 48.65
C PRO A 517 -8.01 19.62 48.38
N ASP A 518 -9.33 19.64 48.18
CA ASP A 518 -10.07 18.51 47.66
C ASP A 518 -9.75 18.28 46.17
N ALA A 519 -9.67 17.01 45.77
CA ALA A 519 -9.51 16.65 44.37
C ALA A 519 -10.77 17.02 43.57
N PRO A 520 -10.63 17.53 42.33
CA PRO A 520 -11.77 17.73 41.45
C PRO A 520 -12.52 16.40 41.20
N ALA A 521 -13.84 16.37 41.34
CA ALA A 521 -14.62 15.13 41.32
C ALA A 521 -15.09 14.68 39.92
N GLU A 522 -15.27 15.61 38.97
CA GLU A 522 -15.90 15.36 37.66
C GLU A 522 -15.11 16.03 36.51
N VAL A 523 -13.93 15.49 36.20
CA VAL A 523 -13.15 15.97 35.05
C VAL A 523 -13.76 15.46 33.76
N THR A 524 -14.02 16.35 32.81
CA THR A 524 -14.52 16.02 31.48
C THR A 524 -13.57 16.57 30.42
N ALA A 525 -13.50 15.87 29.28
CA ALA A 525 -12.67 16.26 28.15
C ALA A 525 -13.47 16.25 26.85
N GLU A 526 -13.22 17.24 25.99
CA GLU A 526 -13.87 17.41 24.69
C GLU A 526 -12.79 17.69 23.63
N GLU A 527 -12.71 16.84 22.61
CA GLU A 527 -11.90 17.06 21.41
C GLU A 527 -12.64 17.93 20.39
N ARG A 528 -11.90 18.70 19.59
CA ARG A 528 -12.46 19.49 18.48
C ARG A 528 -11.75 19.22 17.17
N ALA A 529 -12.46 19.48 16.08
CA ALA A 529 -11.99 19.28 14.71
C ALA A 529 -10.77 20.13 14.31
N ASP A 530 -10.41 21.15 15.09
CA ASP A 530 -9.20 21.94 14.88
C ASP A 530 -7.96 21.35 15.57
N GLY A 531 -8.09 20.18 16.21
CA GLY A 531 -7.03 19.51 16.95
C GLY A 531 -6.91 19.91 18.41
N THR A 532 -7.71 20.86 18.90
CA THR A 532 -7.70 21.27 20.31
C THR A 532 -8.45 20.27 21.19
N VAL A 533 -8.04 20.18 22.46
CA VAL A 533 -8.78 19.45 23.50
C VAL A 533 -9.08 20.39 24.65
N VAL A 534 -10.33 20.40 25.11
CA VAL A 534 -10.75 21.17 26.28
C VAL A 534 -11.07 20.25 27.43
N VAL A 535 -10.38 20.48 28.55
CA VAL A 535 -10.57 19.76 29.80
C VAL A 535 -11.28 20.70 30.77
N ARG A 536 -12.37 20.23 31.40
CA ARG A 536 -13.22 21.01 32.33
C ARG A 536 -13.41 20.25 33.62
N TRP A 537 -13.56 20.97 34.72
CA TRP A 537 -13.79 20.40 36.04
C TRP A 537 -14.56 21.39 36.94
N PRO A 538 -15.22 20.94 38.01
CA PRO A 538 -15.78 21.87 39.01
C PRO A 538 -14.68 22.50 39.86
N ALA A 539 -14.98 23.65 40.49
CA ALA A 539 -14.03 24.26 41.43
C ALA A 539 -13.83 23.36 42.66
N SER A 540 -12.58 23.18 43.09
CA SER A 540 -12.24 22.44 44.31
C SER A 540 -12.43 23.31 45.56
N ASP A 541 -12.80 22.67 46.67
CA ASP A 541 -12.66 23.28 48.00
C ASP A 541 -11.17 23.30 48.38
N GLY A 542 -10.66 24.49 48.70
CA GLY A 542 -9.27 24.68 49.12
C GLY A 542 -9.05 24.52 50.62
N GLN A 543 -10.07 24.08 51.37
CA GLN A 543 -10.01 23.79 52.80
C GLN A 543 -9.49 24.99 53.61
N GLY A 544 -10.00 26.18 53.30
CA GLY A 544 -9.58 27.45 53.91
C GLY A 544 -8.46 28.19 53.20
N HIS A 545 -7.79 27.58 52.21
CA HIS A 545 -6.80 28.22 51.35
C HIS A 545 -7.37 28.52 49.96
N ARG A 546 -7.00 29.65 49.35
CA ARG A 546 -7.40 29.95 47.96
C ARG A 546 -6.74 28.99 46.98
N ILE A 547 -7.51 28.43 46.03
CA ILE A 547 -6.94 27.71 44.88
C ILE A 547 -6.19 28.67 43.97
N ALA A 548 -4.90 28.43 43.76
CA ALA A 548 -4.03 29.25 42.91
C ALA A 548 -4.06 28.84 41.44
N ARG A 549 -4.08 27.53 41.18
CA ARG A 549 -4.15 26.91 39.84
C ARG A 549 -4.62 25.47 39.94
N TYR A 550 -4.89 24.87 38.80
CA TYR A 550 -5.10 23.43 38.61
C TYR A 550 -4.03 22.91 37.65
N ALA A 551 -3.43 21.77 37.98
CA ALA A 551 -2.48 21.07 37.15
C ALA A 551 -3.17 19.91 36.43
N VAL A 552 -3.11 19.89 35.10
CA VAL A 552 -3.74 18.85 34.27
C VAL A 552 -2.68 17.88 33.77
N THR A 553 -2.95 16.58 33.92
CA THR A 553 -2.07 15.50 33.47
C THR A 553 -2.82 14.68 32.42
N ALA A 554 -2.21 14.50 31.24
CA ALA A 554 -2.68 13.58 30.21
C ALA A 554 -2.18 12.17 30.50
N VAL A 555 -3.06 11.19 30.33
CA VAL A 555 -2.80 9.76 30.45
C VAL A 555 -3.10 9.13 29.09
N SER A 556 -2.15 8.38 28.53
CA SER A 556 -2.33 7.51 27.37
C SER A 556 -1.85 6.09 27.71
N ALA A 557 -2.00 5.15 26.77
CA ALA A 557 -1.52 3.78 26.95
C ALA A 557 0.01 3.70 27.13
N GLU A 558 0.74 4.70 26.63
CA GLU A 558 2.20 4.69 26.59
C GLU A 558 2.83 5.62 27.64
N ALA A 559 2.10 6.65 28.10
CA ALA A 559 2.68 7.75 28.85
C ALA A 559 1.69 8.43 29.80
N THR A 560 2.23 8.92 30.91
CA THR A 560 1.56 9.93 31.76
C THR A 560 2.40 11.20 31.76
N ALA A 561 1.78 12.32 31.35
CA ALA A 561 2.50 13.58 31.15
C ALA A 561 1.71 14.85 31.51
N PRO A 562 2.38 15.91 31.97
CA PRO A 562 1.73 17.21 32.18
C PRO A 562 1.17 17.76 30.87
N ALA A 563 -0.12 18.11 30.86
CA ALA A 563 -0.80 18.73 29.73
C ALA A 563 -0.81 20.26 29.83
N GLY A 564 -0.74 20.81 31.05
CA GLY A 564 -0.68 22.24 31.30
C GLY A 564 -1.26 22.64 32.65
N ASP A 565 -1.29 23.95 32.89
CA ASP A 565 -1.85 24.57 34.10
C ASP A 565 -2.96 25.55 33.74
N ALA A 566 -4.00 25.60 34.58
CA ALA A 566 -5.11 26.54 34.44
C ALA A 566 -5.33 27.31 35.74
N ARG A 567 -5.65 28.61 35.64
CA ARG A 567 -6.07 29.42 36.82
C ARG A 567 -7.58 29.36 37.06
N ASN A 568 -8.32 28.91 36.06
CA ASN A 568 -9.76 28.72 36.10
C ASN A 568 -10.06 27.22 36.01
N THR A 569 -11.34 26.88 35.97
CA THR A 569 -11.87 25.50 35.91
C THR A 569 -11.91 24.90 34.50
N GLU A 570 -11.00 25.34 33.63
CA GLU A 570 -10.89 24.92 32.24
C GLU A 570 -9.43 25.04 31.76
N LEU A 571 -8.94 24.03 31.03
CA LEU A 571 -7.72 24.10 30.23
C LEU A 571 -8.02 23.80 28.77
N VAL A 572 -7.56 24.68 27.87
CA VAL A 572 -7.52 24.42 26.43
C VAL A 572 -6.13 23.95 26.06
N ILE A 573 -6.00 22.70 25.66
CA ILE A 573 -4.77 22.10 25.14
C ILE A 573 -4.70 22.43 23.64
N PRO A 574 -3.66 23.15 23.19
CA PRO A 574 -3.50 23.53 21.78
C PRO A 574 -3.33 22.35 20.84
N ALA A 575 -3.73 22.56 19.59
CA ALA A 575 -3.54 21.60 18.51
C ALA A 575 -2.06 21.22 18.32
N GLY A 576 -1.78 19.92 18.20
CA GLY A 576 -0.43 19.38 18.01
C GLY A 576 0.39 19.14 19.29
N GLU A 577 -0.11 19.54 20.46
CA GLU A 577 0.52 19.18 21.76
C GLU A 577 0.23 17.73 22.17
N LEU A 578 -0.90 17.19 21.72
CA LEU A 578 -1.26 15.77 21.82
C LEU A 578 -1.16 15.13 20.44
N GLU A 579 -0.75 13.86 20.39
CA GLU A 579 -0.64 13.13 19.13
C GLU A 579 -2.02 12.82 18.57
N TYR A 580 -2.24 13.16 17.29
CA TYR A 580 -3.52 12.89 16.65
C TYR A 580 -3.72 11.39 16.41
N GLY A 581 -4.93 10.90 16.72
CA GLY A 581 -5.25 9.47 16.64
C GLY A 581 -4.87 8.65 17.87
N THR A 582 -4.18 9.26 18.84
CA THR A 582 -3.87 8.62 20.13
C THR A 582 -4.98 8.88 21.14
N GLN A 583 -5.39 7.84 21.87
CA GLN A 583 -6.39 7.95 22.93
C GLN A 583 -5.76 8.58 24.18
N TYR A 584 -6.41 9.61 24.71
CA TYR A 584 -6.03 10.29 25.94
C TYR A 584 -7.19 10.37 26.91
N ALA A 585 -6.85 10.41 28.19
CA ALA A 585 -7.74 10.86 29.25
C ALA A 585 -6.95 11.78 30.19
N PHE A 586 -7.63 12.47 31.10
CA PHE A 586 -7.00 13.50 31.92
C PHE A 586 -7.33 13.36 33.39
N THR A 587 -6.34 13.65 34.23
CA THR A 587 -6.53 13.89 35.66
C THR A 587 -6.17 15.32 35.99
N VAL A 588 -6.80 15.86 37.04
CA VAL A 588 -6.60 17.24 37.48
C VAL A 588 -6.30 17.24 38.97
N SER A 589 -5.28 17.99 39.38
CA SER A 589 -4.98 18.27 40.78
C SER A 589 -5.16 19.76 41.05
N ALA A 590 -5.88 20.12 42.12
CA ALA A 590 -6.03 21.49 42.56
C ALA A 590 -4.81 21.91 43.39
N VAL A 591 -4.25 23.09 43.14
CA VAL A 591 -3.07 23.62 43.84
C VAL A 591 -3.44 24.89 44.58
N SER A 592 -3.33 24.89 45.91
CA SER A 592 -3.60 26.06 46.76
C SER A 592 -2.48 27.10 46.72
N ALA A 593 -2.76 28.29 47.27
CA ALA A 593 -1.84 29.42 47.30
C ALA A 593 -0.55 29.17 48.10
N ASN A 594 -0.56 28.22 49.04
CA ASN A 594 0.62 27.76 49.76
C ASN A 594 1.46 26.72 48.97
N GLY A 595 1.02 26.35 47.76
CA GLY A 595 1.73 25.41 46.87
C GLY A 595 1.44 23.93 47.11
N ALA A 596 0.51 23.60 48.01
CA ALA A 596 0.03 22.24 48.24
C ALA A 596 -0.99 21.82 47.17
N ALA A 597 -0.92 20.57 46.71
CA ALA A 597 -1.79 19.98 45.72
C ALA A 597 -2.65 18.89 46.33
N SER A 598 -3.90 18.82 45.86
CA SER A 598 -4.76 17.66 46.09
C SER A 598 -4.15 16.40 45.48
N VAL A 599 -4.66 15.22 45.87
CA VAL A 599 -4.53 14.02 45.04
C VAL A 599 -5.12 14.27 43.65
N ALA A 600 -4.74 13.44 42.66
CA ALA A 600 -5.31 13.50 41.32
C ALA A 600 -6.81 13.16 41.37
N SER A 601 -7.61 13.85 40.56
CA SER A 601 -9.00 13.45 40.29
C SER A 601 -9.09 12.03 39.74
N PRO A 602 -10.28 11.40 39.76
CA PRO A 602 -10.59 10.32 38.84
C PRO A 602 -10.28 10.73 37.38
N VAL A 603 -9.96 9.75 36.55
CA VAL A 603 -9.67 9.98 35.13
C VAL A 603 -10.93 10.43 34.39
N SER A 604 -10.78 11.40 33.48
CA SER A 604 -11.87 11.88 32.62
C SER A 604 -12.36 10.80 31.64
N ASN A 605 -13.45 11.12 30.92
CA ASN A 605 -13.76 10.42 29.67
C ASN A 605 -12.57 10.51 28.68
N THR A 606 -12.49 9.56 27.76
CA THR A 606 -11.42 9.53 26.76
C THR A 606 -11.74 10.41 25.55
N VAL A 607 -10.69 10.96 24.95
CA VAL A 607 -10.71 11.68 23.68
C VAL A 607 -9.57 11.17 22.78
N VAL A 608 -9.72 11.34 21.48
CA VAL A 608 -8.79 11.01 20.42
C VAL A 608 -8.61 12.24 19.52
N PRO A 609 -7.66 13.14 19.85
CA PRO A 609 -7.45 14.39 19.13
C PRO A 609 -7.35 14.19 17.62
N TYR A 610 -7.98 15.07 16.85
CA TYR A 610 -8.00 14.97 15.40
C TYR A 610 -8.08 16.34 14.74
N ALA A 611 -7.56 16.43 13.52
CA ALA A 611 -7.58 17.65 12.72
C ALA A 611 -7.84 17.32 11.25
N ALA A 612 -8.06 18.35 10.43
CA ALA A 612 -8.14 18.17 8.98
C ALA A 612 -6.87 17.46 8.45
N PRO A 613 -6.96 16.68 7.37
CA PRO A 613 -5.81 15.92 6.87
C PRO A 613 -4.65 16.84 6.45
N GLY A 614 -3.46 16.27 6.34
CA GLY A 614 -2.32 16.95 5.73
C GLY A 614 -2.51 17.19 4.23
N ARG A 615 -1.52 17.84 3.60
CA ARG A 615 -1.48 17.98 2.14
C ARG A 615 -1.27 16.60 1.47
N PRO A 616 -1.96 16.27 0.38
CA PRO A 616 -1.58 15.16 -0.49
C PRO A 616 -0.10 15.25 -0.90
N ARG A 617 0.58 14.11 -1.03
CA ARG A 617 2.01 14.05 -1.34
C ARG A 617 2.22 13.64 -2.80
N SER A 618 3.34 14.03 -3.39
CA SER A 618 3.75 13.59 -4.74
C SER A 618 2.65 13.73 -5.80
N LEU A 619 1.89 14.83 -5.77
CA LEU A 619 0.89 15.13 -6.79
C LEU A 619 1.60 15.32 -8.14
N ALA A 620 1.14 14.59 -9.15
CA ALA A 620 1.65 14.67 -10.51
C ALA A 620 0.47 14.73 -11.50
N ALA A 621 0.45 15.78 -12.31
CA ALA A 621 -0.48 15.98 -13.41
C ALA A 621 0.21 15.71 -14.76
N SER A 622 -0.49 15.07 -15.68
CA SER A 622 0.06 14.65 -16.97
C SER A 622 -0.97 14.74 -18.10
N THR A 623 -0.46 15.02 -19.30
CA THR A 623 -1.24 15.09 -20.55
C THR A 623 -1.71 13.71 -20.99
N VAL A 624 -2.97 13.57 -21.39
CA VAL A 624 -3.50 12.34 -21.99
C VAL A 624 -3.46 12.45 -23.52
N ALA A 625 -2.41 11.90 -24.13
CA ALA A 625 -2.04 12.15 -25.53
C ALA A 625 -3.09 11.75 -26.59
N ASP A 626 -4.00 10.85 -26.25
CA ASP A 626 -5.04 10.31 -27.13
C ASP A 626 -6.45 10.87 -26.83
N ARG A 627 -6.58 11.80 -25.86
CA ARG A 627 -7.86 12.42 -25.52
C ARG A 627 -7.76 13.95 -25.40
N PRO A 628 -8.45 14.72 -26.25
CA PRO A 628 -8.49 16.17 -26.14
C PRO A 628 -9.14 16.61 -24.83
N GLY A 629 -8.84 17.84 -24.39
CA GLY A 629 -9.40 18.42 -23.16
C GLY A 629 -9.23 17.59 -21.89
N THR A 630 -8.26 16.68 -21.83
CA THR A 630 -8.11 15.70 -20.75
C THR A 630 -6.75 15.76 -20.05
N VAL A 631 -6.75 15.73 -18.72
CA VAL A 631 -5.57 15.60 -17.86
C VAL A 631 -5.74 14.40 -16.93
N GLN A 632 -4.67 13.65 -16.71
CA GLN A 632 -4.63 12.59 -15.70
C GLN A 632 -3.77 13.06 -14.52
N VAL A 633 -4.28 12.86 -13.30
CA VAL A 633 -3.61 13.22 -12.06
C VAL A 633 -3.50 12.05 -11.10
N VAL A 634 -2.35 11.92 -10.46
CA VAL A 634 -2.03 10.87 -9.47
C VAL A 634 -1.34 11.50 -8.27
N TRP A 635 -1.58 10.97 -7.07
CA TRP A 635 -0.94 11.44 -5.84
C TRP A 635 -0.75 10.30 -4.84
N ALA A 636 0.02 10.56 -3.79
CA ALA A 636 0.12 9.73 -2.60
C ALA A 636 -0.76 10.29 -1.47
N ALA A 637 -1.33 9.39 -0.66
CA ALA A 637 -2.22 9.75 0.42
C ALA A 637 -1.58 10.75 1.41
N ALA A 638 -2.40 11.69 1.88
CA ALA A 638 -2.06 12.62 2.95
C ALA A 638 -1.97 11.90 4.31
N VAL A 639 -1.37 12.57 5.30
CA VAL A 639 -1.47 12.13 6.70
C VAL A 639 -2.89 12.41 7.18
N ALA A 640 -3.53 11.41 7.79
CA ALA A 640 -4.95 11.47 8.16
C ALA A 640 -5.25 12.38 9.37
N ASN A 641 -4.26 12.63 10.24
CA ASN A 641 -4.39 13.44 11.45
C ASN A 641 -5.53 12.98 12.39
N GLY A 642 -5.54 11.69 12.71
CA GLY A 642 -6.40 11.10 13.74
C GLY A 642 -7.82 10.72 13.30
N ARG A 643 -8.26 11.09 12.09
CA ARG A 643 -9.50 10.59 11.48
C ARG A 643 -9.25 10.17 10.04
N PRO A 644 -9.87 9.07 9.59
CA PRO A 644 -9.61 8.51 8.27
C PRO A 644 -9.99 9.49 7.15
N ILE A 645 -9.20 9.49 6.08
CA ILE A 645 -9.50 10.27 4.89
C ILE A 645 -10.71 9.62 4.20
N SER A 646 -11.83 10.34 4.13
CA SER A 646 -13.06 9.84 3.54
C SER A 646 -13.05 9.96 2.00
N HIS A 647 -12.50 11.05 1.49
CA HIS A 647 -12.35 11.32 0.05
C HIS A 647 -11.33 12.44 -0.21
N TYR A 648 -11.09 12.71 -1.49
CA TYR A 648 -10.31 13.83 -2.00
C TYR A 648 -11.17 14.75 -2.83
N VAL A 649 -10.92 16.04 -2.71
CA VAL A 649 -11.50 17.08 -3.56
C VAL A 649 -10.46 17.48 -4.58
N VAL A 650 -10.78 17.27 -5.86
CA VAL A 650 -9.96 17.64 -7.01
C VAL A 650 -10.60 18.82 -7.73
N GLU A 651 -9.84 19.91 -7.89
CA GLU A 651 -10.28 21.12 -8.57
C GLU A 651 -9.42 21.41 -9.79
N ALA A 652 -10.05 21.59 -10.95
CA ALA A 652 -9.41 21.97 -12.21
C ALA A 652 -10.39 22.66 -13.14
N GLY A 653 -9.94 23.66 -13.91
CA GLY A 653 -10.78 24.36 -14.89
C GLY A 653 -12.03 25.01 -14.29
N GLY A 654 -11.99 25.40 -13.01
CA GLY A 654 -13.14 25.93 -12.27
C GLY A 654 -14.15 24.88 -11.79
N ARG A 655 -13.91 23.58 -12.03
CA ARG A 655 -14.76 22.49 -11.57
C ARG A 655 -14.17 21.80 -10.36
N ARG A 656 -15.01 21.46 -9.39
CA ARG A 656 -14.70 20.71 -8.18
C ARG A 656 -15.30 19.30 -8.28
N THR A 657 -14.55 18.27 -7.93
CA THR A 657 -15.00 16.87 -8.03
C THR A 657 -14.46 16.07 -6.85
N GLU A 658 -15.31 15.23 -6.25
CA GLU A 658 -14.94 14.34 -5.16
C GLU A 658 -14.58 12.96 -5.69
N VAL A 659 -13.48 12.39 -5.17
CA VAL A 659 -13.00 11.06 -5.54
C VAL A 659 -12.45 10.33 -4.31
N THR A 660 -12.59 9.02 -4.24
CA THR A 660 -12.07 8.21 -3.12
C THR A 660 -10.70 7.60 -3.41
N ASP A 661 -10.34 7.45 -4.69
CA ASP A 661 -9.03 6.96 -5.12
C ASP A 661 -7.97 8.07 -5.14
N THR A 662 -6.68 7.69 -5.09
CA THR A 662 -5.55 8.63 -5.22
C THR A 662 -5.15 8.95 -6.67
N ARG A 663 -6.12 8.84 -7.58
CA ARG A 663 -5.98 9.14 -9.01
C ARG A 663 -7.31 9.64 -9.57
N ALA A 664 -7.23 10.55 -10.53
CA ALA A 664 -8.40 11.05 -11.24
C ALA A 664 -8.07 11.36 -12.70
N ARG A 665 -9.07 11.27 -13.56
CA ARG A 665 -9.04 11.77 -14.94
C ARG A 665 -10.01 12.94 -15.04
N LEU A 666 -9.51 14.07 -15.49
CA LEU A 666 -10.22 15.34 -15.57
C LEU A 666 -10.47 15.64 -17.05
N GLU A 667 -11.71 15.81 -17.45
CA GLU A 667 -12.14 15.98 -18.84
C GLU A 667 -12.87 17.32 -19.03
N GLY A 668 -13.04 17.76 -20.29
CA GLY A 668 -13.76 19.00 -20.60
C GLY A 668 -12.97 20.28 -20.35
N LEU A 669 -11.63 20.20 -20.34
CA LEU A 669 -10.73 21.30 -19.98
C LEU A 669 -10.33 22.21 -21.16
N GLY A 670 -10.83 21.91 -22.36
CA GLY A 670 -10.44 22.58 -23.61
C GLY A 670 -9.05 22.18 -24.10
N ASP A 671 -8.77 22.44 -25.38
CA ASP A 671 -7.54 21.97 -26.03
C ASP A 671 -6.39 22.97 -25.90
N GLY A 672 -5.18 22.43 -25.74
CA GLY A 672 -3.94 23.21 -25.59
C GLY A 672 -3.85 24.09 -24.34
N GLN A 673 -4.75 23.91 -23.38
CA GLN A 673 -4.86 24.72 -22.16
C GLN A 673 -3.86 24.28 -21.09
N ASN A 674 -3.26 25.24 -20.39
CA ASN A 674 -2.50 24.96 -19.17
C ASN A 674 -3.49 24.84 -18.00
N VAL A 675 -3.60 23.64 -17.44
CA VAL A 675 -4.56 23.31 -16.40
C VAL A 675 -3.82 23.16 -15.08
N THR A 676 -4.06 24.09 -14.16
CA THR A 676 -3.67 23.94 -12.76
C THR A 676 -4.67 23.03 -12.06
N VAL A 677 -4.17 21.97 -11.44
CA VAL A 677 -4.95 21.02 -10.65
C VAL A 677 -4.62 21.20 -9.18
N ARG A 678 -5.65 21.31 -8.35
CA ARG A 678 -5.54 21.35 -6.89
C ARG A 678 -6.20 20.10 -6.30
N VAL A 679 -5.54 19.45 -5.35
CA VAL A 679 -6.08 18.29 -4.64
C VAL A 679 -6.02 18.55 -3.14
N ARG A 680 -7.15 18.35 -2.45
CA ARG A 680 -7.28 18.38 -0.99
C ARG A 680 -7.74 17.02 -0.49
N ALA A 681 -7.23 16.58 0.65
CA ALA A 681 -7.75 15.41 1.36
C ALA A 681 -8.82 15.87 2.36
N VAL A 682 -9.85 15.06 2.58
CA VAL A 682 -10.97 15.39 3.47
C VAL A 682 -11.17 14.27 4.48
N ASN A 683 -11.34 14.62 5.76
CA ASN A 683 -11.79 13.71 6.82
C ASN A 683 -12.94 14.34 7.62
N ALA A 684 -13.29 13.76 8.77
CA ALA A 684 -14.36 14.27 9.63
C ALA A 684 -14.14 15.72 10.14
N ALA A 685 -12.91 16.21 10.20
CA ALA A 685 -12.60 17.61 10.55
C ALA A 685 -12.73 18.58 9.36
N GLY A 686 -12.92 18.07 8.14
CA GLY A 686 -13.05 18.86 6.93
C GLY A 686 -11.83 18.76 6.03
N GLU A 687 -11.64 19.78 5.19
CA GLU A 687 -10.63 19.77 4.13
C GLU A 687 -9.26 20.23 4.61
N GLY A 688 -8.24 19.45 4.24
CA GLY A 688 -6.84 19.80 4.44
C GLY A 688 -6.33 20.87 3.46
N PRO A 689 -5.05 21.25 3.60
CA PRO A 689 -4.39 22.16 2.68
C PRO A 689 -4.24 21.56 1.26
N GLU A 690 -4.21 22.44 0.25
CA GLU A 690 -4.11 22.02 -1.16
C GLU A 690 -2.69 21.59 -1.55
N ALA A 691 -2.61 20.54 -2.35
CA ALA A 691 -1.46 20.24 -3.22
C ALA A 691 -1.79 20.71 -4.63
N THR A 692 -0.81 21.30 -5.33
CA THR A 692 -1.03 21.90 -6.65
C THR A 692 0.02 21.41 -7.64
N ASP A 693 -0.42 21.07 -8.85
CA ASP A 693 0.44 20.78 -10.00
C ASP A 693 -0.21 21.29 -11.30
N THR A 694 0.54 21.39 -12.40
CA THR A 694 0.04 21.89 -13.69
C THR A 694 0.41 20.95 -14.84
N ALA A 695 -0.56 20.67 -15.70
CA ALA A 695 -0.35 19.95 -16.96
C ALA A 695 -1.02 20.69 -18.12
N ARG A 696 -0.56 20.45 -19.34
CA ARG A 696 -1.17 21.01 -20.55
C ARG A 696 -2.04 19.97 -21.24
N THR A 697 -3.25 20.32 -21.67
CA THR A 697 -4.07 19.42 -22.52
C THR A 697 -3.51 19.35 -23.94
N VAL A 698 -3.87 18.29 -24.67
CA VAL A 698 -3.44 18.12 -26.07
C VAL A 698 -3.91 19.31 -26.90
N ALA A 699 -3.01 19.88 -27.71
CA ALA A 699 -3.31 20.95 -28.67
C ALA A 699 -3.30 20.38 -30.10
N PRO A 700 -4.03 21.00 -31.05
CA PRO A 700 -3.87 20.68 -32.47
C PRO A 700 -2.40 20.81 -32.90
N PRO A 701 -1.87 19.91 -33.73
CA PRO A 701 -0.47 19.96 -34.15
C PRO A 701 -0.12 21.26 -34.86
N GLN A 702 1.15 21.65 -34.83
CA GLN A 702 1.68 22.73 -35.66
C GLN A 702 2.67 22.17 -36.67
N VAL A 703 2.47 22.50 -37.95
CA VAL A 703 3.31 22.04 -39.05
C VAL A 703 4.12 23.21 -39.58
N THR A 704 5.42 23.03 -39.73
CA THR A 704 6.30 24.01 -40.38
C THR A 704 7.04 23.35 -41.53
N ILE A 705 6.80 23.84 -42.75
CA ILE A 705 7.51 23.35 -43.94
C ILE A 705 8.95 23.87 -43.88
N THR A 706 9.92 22.95 -43.94
CA THR A 706 11.35 23.28 -43.91
C THR A 706 11.99 23.18 -45.29
N GLY A 707 11.37 22.45 -46.22
CA GLY A 707 11.87 22.31 -47.57
C GLY A 707 10.89 21.56 -48.49
N SER A 708 11.11 21.72 -49.79
CA SER A 708 10.44 20.91 -50.81
C SER A 708 11.37 20.67 -51.99
N ALA A 709 11.33 19.45 -52.51
CA ALA A 709 12.03 19.03 -53.70
C ALA A 709 11.03 18.36 -54.64
N ALA A 710 11.28 18.42 -55.95
CA ALA A 710 10.44 17.75 -56.93
C ALA A 710 11.32 17.14 -58.00
N THR A 711 10.91 15.98 -58.49
CA THR A 711 11.35 15.45 -59.79
C THR A 711 10.29 15.82 -60.83
N ALA A 712 10.36 15.22 -62.01
CA ALA A 712 9.31 15.40 -63.00
C ALA A 712 7.95 14.85 -62.55
N THR A 713 7.91 13.78 -61.75
CA THR A 713 6.67 13.04 -61.44
C THR A 713 6.43 12.84 -59.94
N THR A 714 7.29 13.40 -59.08
CA THR A 714 7.16 13.33 -57.63
C THR A 714 7.39 14.68 -56.97
N VAL A 715 6.71 14.94 -55.85
CA VAL A 715 7.00 16.06 -54.95
C VAL A 715 7.26 15.49 -53.56
N THR A 716 8.43 15.79 -53.02
CA THR A 716 8.85 15.45 -51.66
C THR A 716 8.86 16.72 -50.83
N VAL A 717 8.15 16.71 -49.71
CA VAL A 717 8.12 17.83 -48.76
C VAL A 717 8.78 17.38 -47.48
N THR A 718 9.67 18.21 -46.94
CA THR A 718 10.28 18.04 -45.62
C THR A 718 9.71 19.10 -44.68
N PHE A 719 9.36 18.69 -43.46
CA PHE A 719 8.69 19.54 -42.50
C PHE A 719 9.00 19.09 -41.08
N THR A 720 8.73 19.98 -40.12
CA THR A 720 8.73 19.65 -38.69
C THR A 720 7.31 19.71 -38.16
N THR A 721 7.00 18.87 -37.17
CA THR A 721 5.69 18.80 -36.53
C THR A 721 5.85 18.89 -35.02
N ASP A 722 5.27 19.94 -34.42
CA ASP A 722 4.96 19.93 -33.00
C ASP A 722 3.62 19.22 -32.84
N ALA A 723 3.62 18.05 -32.19
CA ALA A 723 2.43 17.23 -32.03
C ALA A 723 1.47 17.74 -30.94
N GLY A 724 1.79 18.86 -30.27
CA GLY A 724 0.92 19.50 -29.28
C GLY A 724 0.67 18.62 -28.05
N GLY A 725 1.63 17.76 -27.68
CA GLY A 725 1.50 16.78 -26.59
C GLY A 725 0.70 15.52 -26.94
N GLY A 726 0.20 15.39 -28.17
CA GLY A 726 -0.51 14.22 -28.67
C GLY A 726 0.33 13.30 -29.56
N ARG A 727 -0.29 12.23 -30.07
CA ARG A 727 0.28 11.40 -31.15
C ARG A 727 -0.23 11.91 -32.50
N ALA A 728 0.68 12.47 -33.32
CA ALA A 728 0.33 13.01 -34.63
C ALA A 728 0.52 11.97 -35.75
N THR A 729 -0.40 11.99 -36.71
CA THR A 729 -0.29 11.31 -38.01
C THR A 729 -0.23 12.36 -39.11
N CYS A 730 0.58 12.15 -40.15
CA CYS A 730 0.81 13.16 -41.17
C CYS A 730 0.43 12.69 -42.57
N SER A 731 -0.13 13.62 -43.35
CA SER A 731 -0.48 13.43 -44.75
C SER A 731 -0.01 14.62 -45.62
N LEU A 732 0.26 14.33 -46.89
CA LEU A 732 0.63 15.31 -47.90
C LEU A 732 -0.30 15.12 -49.10
N ALA A 733 -1.05 16.16 -49.43
CA ALA A 733 -2.02 16.17 -50.52
C ALA A 733 -1.62 17.17 -51.62
N ILE A 734 -1.77 16.73 -52.87
CA ILE A 734 -1.67 17.55 -54.09
C ILE A 734 -2.91 17.25 -54.92
N ALA A 735 -3.58 18.29 -55.42
CA ALA A 735 -4.79 18.12 -56.21
C ALA A 735 -4.54 17.22 -57.44
N GLY A 736 -5.34 16.18 -57.61
CA GLY A 736 -5.24 15.22 -58.73
C GLY A 736 -4.18 14.12 -58.57
N ALA A 737 -3.44 14.07 -57.46
CA ALA A 737 -2.50 13.00 -57.13
C ALA A 737 -2.96 12.20 -55.90
N THR A 738 -2.41 11.01 -55.70
CA THR A 738 -2.70 10.18 -54.53
C THR A 738 -2.05 10.77 -53.28
N THR A 739 -2.86 11.05 -52.25
CA THR A 739 -2.38 11.55 -50.95
C THR A 739 -1.37 10.59 -50.33
N ALA A 740 -0.22 11.11 -49.92
CA ALA A 740 0.79 10.34 -49.19
C ALA A 740 0.52 10.44 -47.68
N THR A 741 0.61 9.33 -46.95
CA THR A 741 0.53 9.29 -45.48
C THR A 741 1.77 8.61 -44.92
N GLY A 742 2.21 9.01 -43.73
CA GLY A 742 3.43 8.45 -43.13
C GLY A 742 3.97 9.25 -41.96
N GLY A 743 5.28 9.15 -41.72
CA GLY A 743 5.97 9.84 -40.63
C GLY A 743 5.95 11.37 -40.78
N CYS A 744 5.91 12.06 -39.64
CA CYS A 744 5.77 13.52 -39.56
C CYS A 744 7.09 14.28 -39.74
N THR A 745 7.87 13.93 -40.76
CA THR A 745 9.16 14.60 -41.07
C THR A 745 9.36 14.80 -42.56
N SER A 746 8.95 13.82 -43.38
CA SER A 746 8.97 13.94 -44.82
C SER A 746 7.93 13.04 -45.46
N LEU A 747 7.24 13.56 -46.47
CA LEU A 747 6.26 12.82 -47.27
C LEU A 747 6.51 13.07 -48.76
N THR A 748 6.27 12.05 -49.57
CA THR A 748 6.44 12.12 -51.03
C THR A 748 5.16 11.70 -51.73
N VAL A 749 4.60 12.62 -52.52
CA VAL A 749 3.50 12.32 -53.44
C VAL A 749 4.08 11.95 -54.81
N ARG A 750 3.52 10.92 -55.43
CA ARG A 750 3.92 10.42 -56.75
C ARG A 750 2.79 10.62 -57.76
N GLY A 751 3.12 10.55 -59.06
CA GLY A 751 2.15 10.70 -60.14
C GLY A 751 1.65 12.13 -60.30
N VAL A 752 2.47 13.12 -59.96
CA VAL A 752 2.16 14.53 -60.22
C VAL A 752 2.49 14.88 -61.68
N ARG A 753 1.74 15.81 -62.27
CA ARG A 753 1.96 16.25 -63.66
C ARG A 753 3.32 16.95 -63.80
N PRO A 754 4.20 16.55 -64.73
CA PRO A 754 5.46 17.22 -65.01
C PRO A 754 5.30 18.67 -65.51
N GLY A 755 6.35 19.47 -65.35
CA GLY A 755 6.43 20.85 -65.83
C GLY A 755 5.32 21.77 -65.32
N THR A 756 4.73 21.48 -64.16
CA THR A 756 3.54 22.16 -63.63
C THR A 756 3.80 22.60 -62.18
N THR A 757 3.38 23.82 -61.82
CA THR A 757 3.40 24.28 -60.42
C THR A 757 2.21 23.70 -59.67
N HIS A 758 2.50 22.87 -58.67
CA HIS A 758 1.48 22.25 -57.82
C HIS A 758 1.42 22.93 -56.46
N ARG A 759 0.22 23.25 -55.98
CA ARG A 759 -0.02 23.59 -54.58
C ARG A 759 -0.14 22.30 -53.79
N PHE A 760 0.55 22.23 -52.67
CA PHE A 760 0.50 21.09 -51.76
C PHE A 760 0.08 21.52 -50.35
N THR A 761 -0.57 20.62 -49.65
CA THR A 761 -0.98 20.79 -48.25
C THR A 761 -0.41 19.64 -47.43
N VAL A 762 0.41 19.97 -46.42
CA VAL A 762 0.79 19.03 -45.37
C VAL A 762 -0.22 19.18 -44.23
N THR A 763 -0.80 18.08 -43.79
CA THR A 763 -1.73 18.02 -42.65
C THR A 763 -1.15 17.08 -41.60
N ALA A 764 -1.01 17.54 -40.37
CA ALA A 764 -0.75 16.70 -39.21
C ALA A 764 -2.00 16.66 -38.34
N GLU A 765 -2.43 15.47 -37.94
CA GLU A 765 -3.67 15.24 -37.20
C GLU A 765 -3.40 14.44 -35.92
N ASN A 766 -3.95 14.91 -34.80
CA ASN A 766 -3.97 14.21 -33.52
C ASN A 766 -5.40 14.24 -32.94
N ALA A 767 -5.56 13.76 -31.70
CA ALA A 767 -6.87 13.69 -31.05
C ALA A 767 -7.57 15.06 -30.82
N ALA A 768 -6.82 16.16 -30.80
CA ALA A 768 -7.36 17.53 -30.69
C ALA A 768 -7.68 18.17 -32.05
N GLY A 769 -7.33 17.51 -33.16
CA GLY A 769 -7.65 17.94 -34.51
C GLY A 769 -6.42 18.08 -35.41
N ALA A 770 -6.57 18.89 -36.46
CA ALA A 770 -5.60 19.00 -37.53
C ALA A 770 -4.88 20.36 -37.57
N GLY A 771 -3.57 20.32 -37.81
CA GLY A 771 -2.75 21.46 -38.20
C GLY A 771 -2.31 21.33 -39.65
N THR A 772 -2.36 22.43 -40.41
CA THR A 772 -1.98 22.40 -41.83
C THR A 772 -0.94 23.46 -42.18
N ALA A 773 -0.10 23.12 -43.14
CA ALA A 773 0.79 24.07 -43.80
C ALA A 773 0.69 23.87 -45.32
N THR A 774 0.59 24.97 -46.06
CA THR A 774 0.51 24.91 -47.53
C THR A 774 1.76 25.51 -48.16
N GLY A 775 2.19 24.94 -49.27
CA GLY A 775 3.26 25.45 -50.10
C GLY A 775 2.99 25.18 -51.56
N SER A 776 3.91 25.61 -52.42
CA SER A 776 3.85 25.34 -53.85
C SER A 776 5.20 24.87 -54.34
N ARG A 777 5.21 23.91 -55.28
CA ARG A 777 6.44 23.42 -55.91
C ARG A 777 6.19 23.14 -57.39
N ALA A 778 7.08 23.65 -58.24
CA ALA A 778 7.13 23.29 -59.64
C ALA A 778 7.82 21.92 -59.80
N THR A 779 7.18 21.02 -60.54
CA THR A 779 7.80 19.77 -60.99
C THR A 779 8.75 20.05 -62.14
N GLU A 780 9.78 19.22 -62.27
CA GLU A 780 10.66 19.27 -63.42
C GLU A 780 9.90 18.86 -64.68
N ILE A 781 10.40 19.24 -65.84
CA ILE A 781 9.82 18.82 -67.11
C ILE A 781 10.31 17.40 -67.40
N LEU A 782 9.38 16.45 -67.56
CA LEU A 782 9.71 15.14 -68.15
C LEU A 782 9.77 15.34 -69.65
N TYR A 783 10.85 14.91 -70.28
CA TYR A 783 10.91 14.88 -71.73
C TYR A 783 10.84 13.45 -72.25
N GLY A 784 10.39 13.31 -73.49
CA GLY A 784 10.57 12.10 -74.26
C GLY A 784 11.19 12.43 -75.61
N THR A 785 12.01 11.52 -76.11
CA THR A 785 12.67 11.68 -77.40
C THR A 785 11.88 10.94 -78.47
N ALA A 786 11.38 11.68 -79.47
CA ALA A 786 10.71 11.09 -80.63
C ALA A 786 11.69 10.15 -81.35
N THR A 787 11.36 8.88 -81.45
CA THR A 787 12.28 7.82 -81.90
C THR A 787 11.66 7.01 -83.02
N CYS A 788 12.32 7.06 -84.17
CA CYS A 788 11.96 6.31 -85.36
C CYS A 788 13.28 6.00 -86.10
N ARG A 789 13.59 4.72 -86.29
CA ARG A 789 14.77 4.21 -87.01
C ARG A 789 14.32 3.46 -88.24
N ASN A 790 14.87 3.79 -89.40
CA ASN A 790 14.55 3.08 -90.63
C ASN A 790 15.03 1.63 -90.60
N GLY A 791 14.38 0.77 -91.40
CA GLY A 791 14.85 -0.58 -91.69
C GLY A 791 16.01 -0.61 -92.70
N ASP A 792 16.63 -1.77 -92.89
CA ASP A 792 17.84 -1.90 -93.72
C ASP A 792 17.58 -1.83 -95.25
N SER A 793 16.33 -1.98 -95.69
CA SER A 793 15.95 -1.97 -97.11
C SER A 793 14.45 -1.71 -97.30
N GLY A 794 14.01 -1.46 -98.53
CA GLY A 794 12.58 -1.37 -98.87
C GLY A 794 11.93 -0.03 -98.52
N ALA A 795 10.60 -0.04 -98.36
CA ALA A 795 9.82 1.14 -97.98
C ALA A 795 10.09 1.59 -96.54
N GLU A 796 10.66 0.69 -95.74
CA GLU A 796 11.08 0.87 -94.36
C GLU A 796 12.38 1.71 -94.26
N ALA A 797 13.17 1.81 -95.33
CA ALA A 797 14.51 2.42 -95.34
C ALA A 797 14.54 3.95 -95.25
N THR A 798 13.42 4.62 -95.53
CA THR A 798 13.31 6.10 -95.49
C THR A 798 12.08 6.59 -94.70
N TYR A 799 11.41 5.69 -93.99
CA TYR A 799 10.12 5.93 -93.33
C TYR A 799 10.14 7.07 -92.29
N CYS A 800 11.29 7.28 -91.65
CA CYS A 800 11.50 8.23 -90.56
C CYS A 800 12.24 9.51 -90.99
N ASP A 801 12.61 9.67 -92.27
CA ASP A 801 13.59 10.70 -92.68
C ASP A 801 13.01 12.11 -92.75
N ARG A 802 11.74 12.24 -93.16
CA ARG A 802 11.04 13.52 -93.32
C ARG A 802 9.53 13.31 -93.32
N ASP A 803 8.80 14.38 -93.02
CA ASP A 803 7.35 14.41 -93.09
C ASP A 803 6.85 14.22 -94.54
N HIS A 804 5.85 13.38 -94.72
CA HIS A 804 5.33 12.93 -96.00
C HIS A 804 3.81 12.74 -95.96
N ALA A 805 3.13 12.91 -97.10
CA ALA A 805 1.69 12.68 -97.20
C ALA A 805 1.36 11.19 -96.99
N GLY A 806 0.62 10.88 -95.92
CA GLY A 806 0.31 9.51 -95.49
C GLY A 806 0.93 9.19 -94.12
N ARG A 807 0.81 7.93 -93.65
CA ARG A 807 1.29 7.53 -92.32
C ARG A 807 2.81 7.44 -92.27
N ASN A 808 3.44 8.20 -91.40
CA ASN A 808 4.88 8.14 -91.08
C ASN A 808 5.11 7.91 -89.56
N GLY A 809 6.35 7.67 -89.13
CA GLY A 809 6.65 7.44 -87.70
C GLY A 809 6.89 8.75 -86.95
N ASN A 810 6.54 8.87 -85.66
CA ASN A 810 6.58 10.13 -84.87
C ASN A 810 5.54 11.20 -85.23
N GLU A 811 4.40 10.81 -85.81
CA GLU A 811 3.27 11.71 -86.03
C GLU A 811 2.65 12.16 -84.70
N VAL A 812 2.30 13.45 -84.64
CA VAL A 812 1.63 14.09 -83.51
C VAL A 812 0.22 14.50 -83.94
N PHE A 813 -0.77 14.22 -83.10
CA PHE A 813 -2.19 14.34 -83.42
C PHE A 813 -2.93 15.14 -82.36
N GLU A 814 -3.99 15.83 -82.75
CA GLU A 814 -4.85 16.56 -81.81
C GLU A 814 -5.71 15.62 -80.94
N VAL A 815 -5.85 14.35 -81.35
CA VAL A 815 -6.64 13.30 -80.69
C VAL A 815 -5.81 12.03 -80.52
N PRO A 816 -6.10 11.14 -79.55
CA PRO A 816 -5.32 9.92 -79.32
C PRO A 816 -5.69 8.78 -80.30
N ARG A 817 -5.65 9.05 -81.61
CA ARG A 817 -5.85 8.10 -82.71
C ARG A 817 -5.14 8.57 -83.97
N GLN A 818 -4.75 7.67 -84.86
CA GLN A 818 -4.04 8.01 -86.11
C GLN A 818 -5.03 8.47 -87.20
N ASP A 819 -5.61 9.65 -86.96
CA ASP A 819 -6.57 10.32 -87.84
C ASP A 819 -5.86 11.42 -88.64
N ASN A 820 -5.72 11.22 -89.95
CA ASN A 820 -4.99 12.12 -90.84
C ASN A 820 -5.59 13.53 -90.86
N ASP A 821 -6.91 13.67 -90.70
CA ASP A 821 -7.58 14.98 -90.71
C ASP A 821 -7.34 15.77 -89.40
N ARG A 822 -6.80 15.10 -88.38
CA ARG A 822 -6.48 15.65 -87.06
C ARG A 822 -4.99 15.52 -86.72
N GLN A 823 -4.15 15.36 -87.74
CA GLN A 823 -2.70 15.38 -87.58
C GLN A 823 -2.23 16.82 -87.31
N ALA A 824 -1.60 17.03 -86.15
CA ALA A 824 -1.02 18.32 -85.78
C ALA A 824 0.38 18.52 -86.42
N GLY A 825 1.06 17.42 -86.75
CA GLY A 825 2.30 17.45 -87.53
C GLY A 825 3.19 16.25 -87.25
N TRP A 826 4.50 16.44 -87.42
CA TRP A 826 5.50 15.39 -87.36
C TRP A 826 6.74 15.82 -86.58
N ALA A 827 7.17 14.99 -85.63
CA ALA A 827 8.38 15.25 -84.84
C ALA A 827 9.60 14.53 -85.44
N ARG A 828 10.62 15.29 -85.85
CA ARG A 828 11.88 14.72 -86.37
C ARG A 828 12.48 13.73 -85.36
N PRO A 829 12.98 12.56 -85.78
CA PRO A 829 13.70 11.66 -84.88
C PRO A 829 14.80 12.39 -84.11
N GLY A 830 14.89 12.13 -82.81
CA GLY A 830 15.76 12.86 -81.89
C GLY A 830 15.17 14.14 -81.30
N THR A 831 13.97 14.56 -81.72
CA THR A 831 13.29 15.72 -81.14
C THR A 831 12.84 15.42 -79.72
N ARG A 832 13.26 16.27 -78.78
CA ARG A 832 12.93 16.16 -77.37
C ARG A 832 11.65 16.94 -77.07
N LEU A 833 10.60 16.26 -76.64
CA LEU A 833 9.27 16.84 -76.40
C LEU A 833 8.92 16.76 -74.92
N ALA A 834 8.53 17.90 -74.33
CA ALA A 834 8.03 17.93 -72.95
C ALA A 834 6.74 17.10 -72.87
N SER A 835 6.69 16.15 -71.96
CA SER A 835 5.65 15.13 -71.81
C SER A 835 4.89 15.36 -70.51
N TYR A 836 3.56 15.48 -70.58
CA TYR A 836 2.75 15.96 -69.45
C TYR A 836 1.84 14.89 -68.82
N CYS A 837 1.19 14.06 -69.62
CA CYS A 837 0.26 13.03 -69.13
C CYS A 837 0.02 11.99 -70.23
N LYS A 838 -0.63 10.88 -69.88
CA LYS A 838 -1.00 9.83 -70.81
C LYS A 838 -2.51 9.65 -70.92
N VAL A 839 -2.98 9.19 -72.08
CA VAL A 839 -4.38 8.86 -72.33
C VAL A 839 -4.47 7.57 -73.14
N ARG A 840 -5.55 6.81 -72.98
CA ARG A 840 -5.83 5.64 -73.82
C ARG A 840 -6.37 6.07 -75.18
N GLY A 841 -5.90 5.41 -76.22
CA GLY A 841 -6.26 5.68 -77.61
C GLY A 841 -6.20 4.43 -78.49
N GLU A 842 -6.10 4.66 -79.79
CA GLU A 842 -5.88 3.59 -80.78
C GLU A 842 -4.58 2.82 -80.48
N GLU A 843 -4.57 1.51 -80.70
CA GLU A 843 -3.33 0.72 -80.61
C GLU A 843 -2.44 1.05 -81.80
N VAL A 844 -1.20 1.45 -81.51
CA VAL A 844 -0.18 1.70 -82.53
C VAL A 844 0.96 0.71 -82.33
N TYR A 845 1.55 0.27 -83.42
CA TYR A 845 2.69 -0.63 -83.44
C TYR A 845 3.86 0.00 -84.20
N ALA A 846 4.90 0.40 -83.47
CA ALA A 846 6.17 0.84 -84.05
C ALA A 846 7.02 -0.39 -84.43
N TYR A 847 6.54 -1.15 -85.42
CA TYR A 847 7.23 -2.32 -85.98
C TYR A 847 8.64 -1.94 -86.43
N ILE A 848 9.70 -2.60 -85.94
CA ILE A 848 11.14 -2.34 -86.21
C ILE A 848 11.65 -0.89 -85.97
N TYR A 849 10.80 0.12 -86.02
CA TYR A 849 11.14 1.54 -86.04
C TYR A 849 11.44 2.11 -84.66
N ASN A 850 10.89 1.52 -83.60
CA ASN A 850 11.25 1.82 -82.22
C ASN A 850 11.11 0.55 -81.38
N ASP A 851 12.04 -0.39 -81.60
CA ASP A 851 12.18 -1.63 -80.83
C ASP A 851 10.91 -2.51 -80.75
N ASN A 852 10.08 -2.52 -81.81
CA ASN A 852 8.81 -3.25 -81.86
C ASN A 852 7.81 -2.85 -80.75
N LYS A 853 7.85 -1.60 -80.30
CA LYS A 853 6.96 -1.10 -79.26
C LYS A 853 5.51 -1.08 -79.75
N ARG A 854 4.60 -1.69 -78.99
CA ARG A 854 3.16 -1.72 -79.26
C ARG A 854 2.40 -1.23 -78.03
N SER A 855 1.48 -0.28 -78.22
CA SER A 855 0.73 0.28 -77.10
C SER A 855 -0.55 0.99 -77.53
N THR A 856 -1.53 1.02 -76.63
CA THR A 856 -2.72 1.88 -76.69
C THR A 856 -2.51 3.22 -75.99
N TRP A 857 -1.33 3.48 -75.41
CA TRP A 857 -1.06 4.71 -74.68
C TRP A 857 -0.55 5.81 -75.61
N TRP A 858 -1.11 7.00 -75.40
CA TRP A 858 -0.75 8.23 -76.09
C TRP A 858 -0.31 9.26 -75.06
N ILE A 859 0.72 10.04 -75.38
CA ILE A 859 1.32 11.01 -74.47
C ILE A 859 1.00 12.41 -74.95
N GLN A 860 0.45 13.24 -74.08
CA GLN A 860 0.30 14.66 -74.33
C GLN A 860 1.67 15.33 -74.25
N VAL A 861 2.11 15.91 -75.35
CA VAL A 861 3.42 16.56 -75.50
C VAL A 861 3.29 18.04 -75.86
N ASP A 862 4.31 18.82 -75.52
CA ASP A 862 4.42 20.22 -75.96
C ASP A 862 4.78 20.30 -77.44
N TYR A 863 3.75 20.19 -78.28
CA TYR A 863 3.84 20.33 -79.72
C TYR A 863 2.64 21.15 -80.19
N GLN A 864 2.88 22.37 -80.67
CA GLN A 864 1.86 23.31 -81.15
C GLN A 864 0.66 23.50 -80.20
N GLY A 865 0.88 23.67 -78.89
CA GLY A 865 -0.20 23.99 -77.94
C GLY A 865 -0.83 22.80 -77.21
N ARG A 866 -0.09 21.69 -77.06
CA ARG A 866 -0.43 20.41 -76.40
C ARG A 866 -1.24 19.45 -77.28
N ASN A 867 -0.52 18.57 -77.97
CA ASN A 867 -1.06 17.50 -78.82
C ASN A 867 -0.56 16.13 -78.34
N TYR A 868 -1.04 15.05 -78.94
CA TYR A 868 -0.78 13.67 -78.54
C TYR A 868 0.13 12.95 -79.52
N ILE A 869 1.17 12.29 -79.01
CA ILE A 869 2.01 11.36 -79.78
C ILE A 869 1.79 9.94 -79.22
N PRO A 870 1.66 8.90 -80.06
CA PRO A 870 1.65 7.52 -79.56
C PRO A 870 2.90 7.25 -78.72
N TRP A 871 2.75 6.64 -77.54
CA TRP A 871 3.92 6.30 -76.71
C TRP A 871 4.91 5.40 -77.45
N VAL A 872 4.44 4.62 -78.42
CA VAL A 872 5.30 3.78 -79.26
C VAL A 872 6.33 4.57 -80.08
N TRP A 873 6.11 5.86 -80.32
CA TRP A 873 6.99 6.74 -81.09
C TRP A 873 7.87 7.65 -80.23
N ILE A 874 7.75 7.57 -78.91
CA ILE A 874 8.51 8.44 -78.00
C ILE A 874 9.07 7.61 -76.85
N ASN A 875 10.36 7.80 -76.59
CA ASN A 875 11.04 7.14 -75.49
C ASN A 875 11.21 8.15 -74.35
N LEU A 876 10.54 7.91 -73.22
CA LEU A 876 10.60 8.82 -72.07
C LEU A 876 11.99 8.78 -71.41
N ASP A 877 12.52 9.95 -71.06
CA ASP A 877 13.77 10.07 -70.31
C ASP A 877 13.65 9.30 -68.97
N GLY A 878 14.70 8.58 -68.58
CA GLY A 878 14.72 7.83 -67.31
C GLY A 878 14.22 6.38 -67.38
N GLY A 879 14.13 5.79 -68.58
CA GLY A 879 13.90 4.34 -68.76
C GLY A 879 12.67 3.97 -69.59
N ASP A 880 12.06 4.94 -70.29
CA ASP A 880 10.90 4.74 -71.16
C ASP A 880 9.77 3.94 -70.51
N ASP A 881 9.28 4.38 -69.34
CA ASP A 881 8.12 3.79 -68.67
C ASP A 881 6.95 4.77 -68.69
N VAL A 882 5.90 4.47 -69.47
CA VAL A 882 4.69 5.31 -69.54
C VAL A 882 3.93 5.38 -68.21
N ASN A 883 4.22 4.50 -67.25
CA ASN A 883 3.57 4.53 -65.94
C ASN A 883 4.04 5.66 -65.03
N VAL A 884 5.13 6.34 -65.38
CA VAL A 884 5.58 7.53 -64.66
C VAL A 884 4.66 8.74 -64.91
N LEU A 885 3.97 8.78 -66.05
CA LEU A 885 3.04 9.86 -66.40
C LEU A 885 1.67 9.64 -65.76
N PRO A 886 1.05 10.68 -65.18
CA PRO A 886 -0.34 10.61 -64.75
C PRO A 886 -1.28 10.53 -65.95
N ASN A 887 -2.52 10.14 -65.72
CA ASN A 887 -3.55 10.24 -66.75
C ASN A 887 -3.84 11.70 -67.06
N CYS A 888 -4.08 11.98 -68.35
CA CYS A 888 -4.83 13.15 -68.77
C CYS A 888 -6.29 12.95 -68.36
#